data_AF-A0AAU5UXR3-F1
#
_entry.id   AF-A0AAU5UXR3-F1
#
_cell.length_a   1.000
_cell.length_b   1.000
_cell.length_c   1.000
_cell.angle_alpha   90.00
_cell.angle_beta   90.00
_cell.angle_gamma   90.00
#
_symmetry.space_group_name_H-M   'P 1'
#
loop_
_entity.id
_entity.type
_entity.pdbx_description
1 polymer ?
#
loop_
_entity_poly.entity_id
_entity_poly.type
_entity_poly.pdbx_seq_one_letter_code
_entity_poly.pdbx_strand_id
1 'polypeptide(L)'
;MTGRTRADALREALATRVVVADGAMGTMLQEQDPTLEDFQQLEGCNEILNVTRPDIVRSVHEAYFEVGVDCVETNTFGANFAALAEYEIADRIHELSREGARIAREVADEFTASTGRQRWVLGSMGPGTKLPTLGHAPYTVLRDAYRQNAEGMITGGADALLVETTQDLLQTKAALLGARRALDSLGVNLPLICSVTVEATGTMLLGSEIGAALTALEPLGIDMIGLNCATGPAEMSEHLRYLARHSRVPLSCMPNAGLPVLTKNGAHYPLTPAELADAQENFVRDYGLSLIGGCCGTTPEHLRQVVERVSGLTPPGRDPRPEPGAASLYQTVSFRQDTAYMAIGERTNANGSKKFREAMLEARWDDCVEMARDQIREGAHMLDLCVDYVGRDGVADMDELAGRFATASTLPIVLDSTEVPVLRAGLERLGGRAVLNSVNYEDGDGPESRFAKVTQLAREHGAALIALTIDEQGQARTVETKVAIAERLIEDLTTNWGIHESDILIDTLTFTICTGQEESRKDGIATIEAIRELKRRRPDVQTTLGLSNISFGLNPAARILLNSVFLDECVRAGLDSAIVHASKILPIARFTEEEVTTALDLIHDRRAEGYDPLQKLMALFEGATTKSLKAGKAEELAALPLDERLKRRIIDGEKNGLEADLAEALQDRPALDIVNETLLDGMKVVGELFGSGQMQLPFVLQSAEVMKTAVAYLEPHMEKSDSEGKGTIVLATVRGDVHDIGKNLVDIILSNNGYNVVNLGIKQPVSAILDAAREHRADVIGMSGLLVKSTVIMKENLEELNQRGMSADYPVILGGAALTRAYVEQDLHEIYQGEVRYARDAFEGLRLMDALIGVKRGVPGAVLPELKQRRVPKRESKPDELSQPGSSDVATDTPLPEPPFWGTRVIKGIQLKEYASWLDESALFKGQWGLKQARAGDGPTYEELVESEGRPRLRMWLDRLRTENLLEAAVVHGYFPCVSKGDDLIILDDSGSERTRFTFPRQQRGRHLCLADFFRPEGSGETDVVGLQVVTVGSRIGEETAKLFEANAYRDYLELHGLSVQLAEALAEYWHARVRDQLGICAADPQSMDGMFRTEYQGCRYSLGYPACPDLADRAKIADLLRPERIGVHLSEEFQLHPEQSTDAIVVHHPAAGYFNAGGRA
;
A
#
# COMPACT_ATOMS: atom_id res chain seq x y z
N MET A 1 -14.71 -6.61 46.44
CA MET A 1 -13.41 -6.87 45.78
C MET A 1 -13.61 -8.11 44.93
N THR A 2 -14.17 -7.93 43.73
CA THR A 2 -14.26 -8.98 42.72
C THR A 2 -12.84 -9.34 42.31
N GLY A 3 -12.45 -10.61 42.48
CA GLY A 3 -11.08 -11.06 42.20
C GLY A 3 -10.71 -10.81 40.73
N ARG A 4 -9.43 -10.46 40.50
CA ARG A 4 -8.81 -10.30 39.18
C ARG A 4 -9.06 -11.55 38.34
N THR A 5 -9.61 -11.44 37.13
CA THR A 5 -9.58 -12.57 36.17
C THR A 5 -8.18 -12.69 35.57
N ARG A 6 -7.75 -13.88 35.13
CA ARG A 6 -6.42 -14.04 34.51
C ARG A 6 -6.27 -13.18 33.25
N ALA A 7 -7.35 -13.09 32.45
CA ALA A 7 -7.47 -12.16 31.33
C ALA A 7 -7.29 -10.67 31.73
N ASP A 8 -7.71 -10.28 32.93
CA ASP A 8 -7.45 -8.92 33.45
C ASP A 8 -6.06 -8.73 34.05
N ALA A 9 -5.39 -9.83 34.44
CA ALA A 9 -3.98 -9.78 34.77
C ALA A 9 -3.13 -9.52 33.51
N LEU A 10 -3.78 -9.62 32.35
CA LEU A 10 -3.62 -8.63 31.28
C LEU A 10 -4.38 -7.34 31.64
N ARG A 11 -5.60 -7.04 31.17
CA ARG A 11 -6.25 -5.69 31.20
C ARG A 11 -5.64 -4.59 32.08
N GLU A 12 -5.70 -4.74 33.41
CA GLU A 12 -5.38 -3.68 34.39
C GLU A 12 -3.88 -3.60 34.73
N ALA A 13 -3.11 -4.62 34.33
CA ALA A 13 -1.64 -4.62 34.30
C ALA A 13 -1.08 -4.72 32.86
N LEU A 14 -1.95 -4.79 31.83
CA LEU A 14 -1.63 -5.30 30.49
C LEU A 14 -0.39 -4.64 29.93
N ALA A 15 -0.37 -3.34 30.05
CA ALA A 15 0.48 -2.42 29.35
C ALA A 15 1.77 -2.05 30.11
N THR A 16 2.22 -2.85 31.09
CA THR A 16 3.13 -2.35 32.14
C THR A 16 4.57 -2.87 32.19
N ARG A 17 4.90 -4.04 31.67
CA ARG A 17 6.16 -4.74 31.99
C ARG A 17 6.59 -5.71 30.92
N VAL A 18 7.43 -6.65 31.40
CA VAL A 18 8.11 -7.71 30.68
C VAL A 18 7.74 -9.13 31.14
N VAL A 19 7.25 -9.93 30.20
CA VAL A 19 6.70 -11.30 30.13
C VAL A 19 7.79 -12.15 29.49
N VAL A 20 7.46 -13.19 28.72
CA VAL A 20 8.21 -13.83 27.61
C VAL A 20 7.35 -14.95 26.99
N ALA A 21 7.46 -15.12 25.66
CA ALA A 21 6.85 -16.16 24.85
C ALA A 21 7.23 -17.59 25.25
N ASP A 22 6.55 -18.62 24.73
CA ASP A 22 7.16 -19.94 24.52
C ASP A 22 7.68 -20.10 23.08
N GLY A 23 8.00 -21.34 22.71
CA GLY A 23 8.67 -21.67 21.46
C GLY A 23 8.13 -22.85 20.70
N ALA A 24 9.04 -23.55 20.01
CA ALA A 24 8.74 -24.50 18.95
C ALA A 24 8.10 -25.82 19.37
N MET A 25 6.83 -25.77 19.77
CA MET A 25 6.00 -26.94 20.05
C MET A 25 6.14 -28.08 19.01
N GLY A 26 5.95 -27.86 17.71
CA GLY A 26 6.12 -28.89 16.67
C GLY A 26 7.51 -29.54 16.61
N THR A 27 8.62 -28.78 16.66
CA THR A 27 9.96 -29.40 16.63
C THR A 27 10.30 -30.08 17.95
N MET A 28 9.84 -29.53 19.08
CA MET A 28 9.98 -30.15 20.40
C MET A 28 9.23 -31.48 20.49
N LEU A 29 8.03 -31.57 19.90
CA LEU A 29 7.28 -32.83 19.81
C LEU A 29 8.00 -33.86 18.93
N GLN A 30 8.59 -33.43 17.81
CA GLN A 30 9.38 -34.31 16.93
C GLN A 30 10.62 -34.88 17.63
N GLU A 31 11.29 -34.12 18.49
CA GLU A 31 12.45 -34.58 19.27
C GLU A 31 12.12 -35.69 20.28
N GLN A 32 10.85 -35.87 20.63
CA GLN A 32 10.38 -36.94 21.52
C GLN A 32 10.14 -38.27 20.77
N ASP A 33 10.38 -38.32 19.46
CA ASP A 33 10.28 -39.49 18.58
C ASP A 33 8.94 -40.27 18.72
N PRO A 34 7.76 -39.60 18.62
CA PRO A 34 6.46 -40.26 18.72
C PRO A 34 6.25 -41.27 17.57
N THR A 35 5.70 -42.43 17.91
CA THR A 35 5.48 -43.51 16.95
C THR A 35 4.21 -43.31 16.13
N LEU A 36 4.08 -44.00 15.00
CA LEU A 36 2.85 -43.98 14.19
C LEU A 36 1.59 -44.46 14.95
N GLU A 37 1.75 -45.33 15.94
CA GLU A 37 0.66 -45.76 16.82
C GLU A 37 0.22 -44.63 17.75
N ASP A 38 1.17 -43.84 18.28
CA ASP A 38 0.88 -42.64 19.08
C ASP A 38 0.03 -41.63 18.28
N PHE A 39 0.26 -41.51 16.98
CA PHE A 39 -0.55 -40.68 16.07
C PHE A 39 -1.88 -41.30 15.63
N GLN A 40 -2.24 -42.51 16.07
CA GLN A 40 -3.40 -43.26 15.55
C GLN A 40 -3.39 -43.42 14.01
N GLN A 41 -2.22 -43.59 13.40
CA GLN A 41 -2.02 -43.61 11.95
C GLN A 41 -2.27 -42.27 11.23
N LEU A 42 -2.42 -41.16 11.96
CA LEU A 42 -2.54 -39.79 11.43
C LEU A 42 -1.20 -39.06 11.54
N GLU A 43 -0.16 -39.62 10.92
CA GLU A 43 1.21 -39.07 10.98
C GLU A 43 1.24 -37.59 10.59
N GLY A 44 1.81 -36.74 11.46
CA GLY A 44 1.93 -35.30 11.23
C GLY A 44 0.78 -34.46 11.79
N CYS A 45 -0.32 -35.05 12.27
CA CYS A 45 -1.36 -34.34 13.03
C CYS A 45 -0.95 -34.24 14.50
N ASN A 46 -0.21 -33.20 14.88
CA ASN A 46 0.27 -33.03 16.26
C ASN A 46 -0.88 -32.83 17.26
N GLU A 47 -2.02 -32.31 16.79
CA GLU A 47 -3.25 -32.11 17.55
C GLU A 47 -3.78 -33.43 18.14
N ILE A 48 -3.50 -34.57 17.51
CA ILE A 48 -3.93 -35.88 18.04
C ILE A 48 -3.22 -36.23 19.35
N LEU A 49 -1.98 -35.74 19.52
CA LEU A 49 -1.14 -36.05 20.69
C LEU A 49 -1.72 -35.48 21.98
N ASN A 50 -2.60 -34.47 21.92
CA ASN A 50 -3.29 -33.98 23.12
C ASN A 50 -4.20 -35.04 23.76
N VAL A 51 -4.68 -36.00 22.97
CA VAL A 51 -5.51 -37.09 23.47
C VAL A 51 -4.69 -38.36 23.65
N THR A 52 -3.80 -38.67 22.71
CA THR A 52 -3.11 -39.98 22.67
C THR A 52 -1.84 -40.01 23.52
N ARG A 53 -1.08 -38.90 23.57
CA ARG A 53 0.18 -38.75 24.30
C ARG A 53 0.27 -37.39 25.01
N PRO A 54 -0.67 -37.10 25.94
CA PRO A 54 -0.66 -35.84 26.69
C PRO A 54 0.60 -35.66 27.54
N ASP A 55 1.28 -36.76 27.88
CA ASP A 55 2.58 -36.75 28.56
C ASP A 55 3.68 -36.06 27.74
N ILE A 56 3.71 -36.29 26.42
CA ILE A 56 4.68 -35.65 25.51
C ILE A 56 4.39 -34.15 25.42
N VAL A 57 3.13 -33.77 25.16
CA VAL A 57 2.73 -32.35 25.06
C VAL A 57 3.02 -31.59 26.35
N ARG A 58 2.69 -32.19 27.50
CA ARG A 58 2.99 -31.65 28.83
C ARG A 58 4.49 -31.38 29.01
N SER A 59 5.35 -32.32 28.62
CA SER A 59 6.81 -32.17 28.78
C SER A 59 7.37 -30.95 28.03
N VAL A 60 6.78 -30.59 26.88
CA VAL A 60 7.19 -29.42 26.11
C VAL A 60 6.84 -28.12 26.86
N HIS A 61 5.61 -28.02 27.38
CA HIS A 61 5.20 -26.86 28.18
C HIS A 61 6.05 -26.72 29.46
N GLU A 62 6.34 -27.83 30.14
CA GLU A 62 7.21 -27.85 31.32
C GLU A 62 8.60 -27.29 30.98
N ALA A 63 9.21 -27.76 29.88
CA ALA A 63 10.53 -27.30 29.46
C ALA A 63 10.59 -25.79 29.19
N TYR A 64 9.54 -25.20 28.61
CA TYR A 64 9.48 -23.76 28.39
C TYR A 64 9.20 -22.97 29.67
N PHE A 65 8.30 -23.42 30.56
CA PHE A 65 8.11 -22.74 31.85
C PHE A 65 9.34 -22.82 32.77
N GLU A 66 10.15 -23.88 32.69
CA GLU A 66 11.40 -24.03 33.45
C GLU A 66 12.43 -22.94 33.13
N VAL A 67 12.49 -22.47 31.89
CA VAL A 67 13.40 -21.38 31.47
C VAL A 67 12.85 -19.98 31.77
N GLY A 68 11.63 -19.91 32.30
CA GLY A 68 11.09 -18.71 32.95
C GLY A 68 10.08 -17.91 32.15
N VAL A 69 9.62 -18.42 31.00
CA VAL A 69 8.57 -17.79 30.16
C VAL A 69 7.29 -17.54 30.95
N ASP A 70 6.51 -16.56 30.54
CA ASP A 70 5.27 -16.20 31.22
C ASP A 70 4.06 -16.98 30.74
N CYS A 71 4.16 -17.56 29.56
CA CYS A 71 3.01 -18.03 28.82
C CYS A 71 3.42 -19.05 27.76
N VAL A 72 2.50 -19.96 27.45
CA VAL A 72 2.71 -21.04 26.49
C VAL A 72 1.53 -21.20 25.54
N GLU A 73 1.81 -21.87 24.44
CA GLU A 73 0.98 -21.94 23.26
C GLU A 73 0.40 -23.33 23.02
N THR A 74 -0.94 -23.43 23.02
CA THR A 74 -1.62 -24.71 23.20
C THR A 74 -1.47 -25.61 21.98
N ASN A 75 -1.08 -26.86 22.18
CA ASN A 75 -0.79 -27.79 21.08
C ASN A 75 -2.03 -28.29 20.33
N THR A 76 -3.12 -27.57 20.12
CA THR A 76 -4.04 -28.03 19.05
C THR A 76 -4.02 -27.18 17.82
N PHE A 77 -2.87 -26.55 17.64
CA PHE A 77 -1.87 -26.80 16.61
C PHE A 77 -2.25 -26.87 15.12
N GLY A 78 -3.51 -26.71 14.77
CA GLY A 78 -4.05 -27.12 13.48
C GLY A 78 -5.46 -27.70 13.56
N ALA A 79 -6.16 -27.46 14.67
CA ALA A 79 -7.51 -27.89 14.93
C ALA A 79 -8.49 -26.96 14.27
N ASN A 80 -8.60 -27.08 12.97
CA ASN A 80 -9.49 -26.28 12.16
C ASN A 80 -10.02 -27.13 11.02
N PHE A 81 -10.96 -26.58 10.26
CA PHE A 81 -11.54 -27.30 9.15
C PHE A 81 -10.50 -27.74 8.12
N ALA A 82 -9.59 -26.85 7.75
CA ALA A 82 -8.71 -27.04 6.63
C ALA A 82 -7.71 -28.17 6.79
N ALA A 83 -7.07 -28.26 7.95
CA ALA A 83 -6.10 -29.30 8.23
C ALA A 83 -6.76 -30.57 8.72
N LEU A 84 -7.71 -30.50 9.65
CA LEU A 84 -8.35 -31.72 10.15
C LEU A 84 -9.21 -32.41 9.09
N ALA A 85 -9.69 -31.69 8.07
CA ALA A 85 -10.34 -32.32 6.92
C ALA A 85 -9.39 -33.19 6.08
N GLU A 86 -8.08 -32.91 6.07
CA GLU A 86 -7.10 -33.74 5.35
C GLU A 86 -6.88 -35.10 6.03
N TYR A 87 -7.16 -35.16 7.32
CA TYR A 87 -7.13 -36.37 8.14
C TYR A 87 -8.54 -36.99 8.34
N GLU A 88 -9.57 -36.45 7.67
CA GLU A 88 -10.98 -36.88 7.80
C GLU A 88 -11.54 -36.83 9.24
N ILE A 89 -11.05 -35.88 10.06
CA ILE A 89 -11.43 -35.71 11.47
C ILE A 89 -11.85 -34.26 11.81
N ALA A 90 -12.38 -33.52 10.84
CA ALA A 90 -12.84 -32.14 11.05
C ALA A 90 -13.96 -32.01 12.10
N ASP A 91 -14.66 -33.09 12.44
CA ASP A 91 -15.64 -33.15 13.54
C ASP A 91 -14.99 -33.11 14.93
N ARG A 92 -13.66 -33.30 15.02
CA ARG A 92 -12.91 -33.33 16.28
C ARG A 92 -12.25 -31.99 16.66
N ILE A 93 -12.46 -30.92 15.89
CA ILE A 93 -11.87 -29.58 16.14
C ILE A 93 -12.01 -29.17 17.61
N HIS A 94 -13.24 -29.13 18.12
CA HIS A 94 -13.51 -28.69 19.49
C HIS A 94 -12.88 -29.64 20.53
N GLU A 95 -12.89 -30.96 20.29
CA GLU A 95 -12.33 -31.94 21.22
C GLU A 95 -10.83 -31.72 21.38
N LEU A 96 -10.11 -31.65 20.26
CA LEU A 96 -8.66 -31.46 20.27
C LEU A 96 -8.37 -30.11 20.95
N SER A 97 -8.97 -29.01 20.48
CA SER A 97 -8.71 -27.65 21.03
C SER A 97 -8.91 -27.55 22.54
N ARG A 98 -9.95 -28.20 23.06
CA ARG A 98 -10.19 -28.25 24.49
C ARG A 98 -9.09 -29.00 25.24
N GLU A 99 -8.63 -30.15 24.73
CA GLU A 99 -7.62 -30.97 25.40
C GLU A 99 -6.22 -30.34 25.35
N GLY A 100 -5.83 -29.69 24.24
CA GLY A 100 -4.57 -28.94 24.18
C GLY A 100 -4.51 -27.80 25.18
N ALA A 101 -5.57 -26.98 25.22
CA ALA A 101 -5.67 -25.89 26.17
C ALA A 101 -5.71 -26.38 27.62
N ARG A 102 -6.39 -27.51 27.90
CA ARG A 102 -6.40 -28.11 29.24
C ARG A 102 -5.00 -28.50 29.69
N ILE A 103 -4.21 -29.17 28.85
CA ILE A 103 -2.85 -29.62 29.19
C ILE A 103 -1.97 -28.42 29.55
N ALA A 104 -1.97 -27.38 28.70
CA ALA A 104 -1.22 -26.16 28.96
C ALA A 104 -1.67 -25.46 30.26
N ARG A 105 -2.99 -25.40 30.54
CA ARG A 105 -3.55 -24.73 31.73
C ARG A 105 -3.27 -25.47 33.03
N GLU A 106 -3.12 -26.78 32.99
CA GLU A 106 -2.63 -27.58 34.11
C GLU A 106 -1.16 -27.26 34.42
N VAL A 107 -0.28 -27.29 33.41
CA VAL A 107 1.15 -26.98 33.60
C VAL A 107 1.34 -25.53 34.07
N ALA A 108 0.60 -24.59 33.47
CA ALA A 108 0.68 -23.18 33.85
C ALA A 108 0.25 -22.93 35.32
N ASP A 109 -0.83 -23.56 35.81
CA ASP A 109 -1.25 -23.44 37.21
C ASP A 109 -0.26 -24.15 38.16
N GLU A 110 0.35 -25.27 37.76
CA GLU A 110 1.41 -25.94 38.54
C GLU A 110 2.65 -25.04 38.71
N PHE A 111 3.13 -24.41 37.64
CA PHE A 111 4.25 -23.45 37.70
C PHE A 111 3.88 -22.16 38.42
N THR A 112 2.63 -21.69 38.28
CA THR A 112 2.14 -20.55 39.05
C THR A 112 2.17 -20.84 40.54
N ALA A 113 1.71 -22.04 40.95
CA ALA A 113 1.71 -22.46 42.34
C ALA A 113 3.12 -22.67 42.91
N SER A 114 4.06 -23.18 42.10
CA SER A 114 5.43 -23.49 42.55
C SER A 114 6.34 -22.25 42.59
N THR A 115 6.19 -21.32 41.65
CA THR A 115 7.05 -20.13 41.52
C THR A 115 6.43 -18.87 42.14
N GLY A 116 5.11 -18.84 42.32
CA GLY A 116 4.37 -17.66 42.75
C GLY A 116 4.20 -16.57 41.66
N ARG A 117 4.73 -16.79 40.44
CA ARG A 117 4.56 -15.90 39.28
C ARG A 117 3.41 -16.43 38.42
N GLN A 118 2.45 -15.57 38.11
CA GLN A 118 1.33 -15.94 37.25
C GLN A 118 1.86 -16.43 35.89
N ARG A 119 1.29 -17.54 35.40
CA ARG A 119 1.48 -18.06 34.04
C ARG A 119 0.17 -18.06 33.28
N TRP A 120 0.22 -17.80 31.98
CA TRP A 120 -0.95 -17.76 31.12
C TRP A 120 -0.90 -18.83 30.02
N VAL A 121 -2.04 -19.03 29.36
CA VAL A 121 -2.24 -20.07 28.35
C VAL A 121 -3.03 -19.53 27.22
N LEU A 122 -2.53 -19.84 26.04
CA LEU A 122 -2.76 -19.02 24.89
C LEU A 122 -2.93 -19.98 23.77
N GLY A 123 -4.11 -19.90 23.20
CA GLY A 123 -4.25 -20.53 21.92
C GLY A 123 -3.50 -19.72 20.85
N SER A 124 -2.91 -20.29 19.80
CA SER A 124 -2.08 -19.52 18.84
C SER A 124 -2.00 -20.03 17.37
N MET A 125 -3.03 -19.93 16.51
CA MET A 125 -3.15 -20.85 15.33
C MET A 125 -2.19 -20.65 14.16
N GLY A 126 -1.96 -21.67 13.31
CA GLY A 126 -0.92 -21.55 12.28
C GLY A 126 -1.05 -22.24 10.89
N PRO A 127 -0.39 -21.70 9.84
CA PRO A 127 -0.11 -22.19 8.48
C PRO A 127 -1.02 -23.20 7.84
N GLY A 128 -1.89 -22.64 7.01
CA GLY A 128 -3.14 -23.16 6.48
C GLY A 128 -3.05 -24.35 5.53
N THR A 129 -4.21 -24.70 4.97
CA THR A 129 -4.16 -25.43 3.69
C THR A 129 -5.17 -24.98 2.65
N LYS A 130 -6.31 -24.43 3.02
CA LYS A 130 -7.22 -23.67 2.15
C LYS A 130 -7.20 -22.19 2.56
N LEU A 131 -8.24 -21.54 2.13
CA LEU A 131 -8.41 -20.12 2.03
C LEU A 131 -9.79 -19.91 1.49
N PRO A 132 -10.18 -18.64 1.44
CA PRO A 132 -11.30 -18.26 0.64
C PRO A 132 -10.98 -17.35 -0.58
N THR A 133 -9.73 -16.87 -0.89
CA THR A 133 -9.37 -16.24 -2.20
C THR A 133 -9.81 -17.00 -3.47
N LEU A 134 -9.03 -17.97 -3.96
CA LEU A 134 -9.35 -18.79 -5.13
C LEU A 134 -10.48 -19.78 -4.79
N GLY A 135 -11.33 -19.42 -3.83
CA GLY A 135 -12.50 -20.17 -3.42
C GLY A 135 -12.14 -21.59 -3.01
N HIS A 136 -10.96 -21.83 -2.42
CA HIS A 136 -10.58 -23.18 -2.01
C HIS A 136 -11.54 -23.74 -0.95
N ALA A 137 -12.11 -22.88 -0.10
CA ALA A 137 -13.23 -23.19 0.78
C ALA A 137 -14.12 -21.95 0.99
N PRO A 138 -15.41 -22.15 1.29
CA PRO A 138 -16.30 -21.03 1.56
C PRO A 138 -15.92 -20.32 2.86
N TYR A 139 -15.88 -19.00 2.80
CA TYR A 139 -15.93 -18.09 3.94
C TYR A 139 -16.63 -18.71 5.17
N THR A 140 -17.93 -18.94 5.04
CA THR A 140 -18.78 -19.30 6.18
C THR A 140 -18.37 -20.61 6.84
N VAL A 141 -17.91 -21.58 6.04
CA VAL A 141 -17.47 -22.90 6.53
C VAL A 141 -16.25 -22.74 7.41
N LEU A 142 -15.29 -21.98 6.91
CA LEU A 142 -14.07 -21.68 7.60
C LEU A 142 -14.41 -20.94 8.90
N ARG A 143 -15.14 -19.81 8.84
CA ARG A 143 -15.61 -19.04 10.01
C ARG A 143 -16.09 -19.90 11.15
N ASP A 144 -17.04 -20.76 10.82
CA ASP A 144 -17.81 -21.51 11.80
C ASP A 144 -16.94 -22.61 12.42
N ALA A 145 -15.98 -23.16 11.68
CA ALA A 145 -14.98 -24.08 12.21
C ALA A 145 -14.05 -23.42 13.22
N TYR A 146 -13.71 -22.15 13.01
CA TYR A 146 -12.88 -21.43 13.98
C TYR A 146 -13.61 -21.01 15.21
N ARG A 147 -14.90 -20.73 15.06
CA ARG A 147 -15.76 -20.60 16.23
C ARG A 147 -15.68 -21.86 17.09
N GLN A 148 -15.71 -23.07 16.49
CA GLN A 148 -15.58 -24.32 17.24
C GLN A 148 -14.20 -24.50 17.91
N ASN A 149 -13.13 -24.19 17.19
CA ASN A 149 -11.77 -24.20 17.74
C ASN A 149 -11.69 -23.24 18.94
N ALA A 150 -12.13 -22.00 18.75
CA ALA A 150 -12.22 -20.96 19.75
C ALA A 150 -13.02 -21.37 21.00
N GLU A 151 -14.22 -21.92 20.81
CA GLU A 151 -15.06 -22.47 21.89
C GLU A 151 -14.29 -23.58 22.65
N GLY A 152 -13.54 -24.41 21.92
CA GLY A 152 -12.66 -25.45 22.45
C GLY A 152 -11.60 -24.91 23.40
N MET A 153 -10.69 -24.01 22.98
CA MET A 153 -9.65 -23.53 23.91
C MET A 153 -10.19 -22.66 25.03
N ILE A 154 -11.26 -21.85 24.82
CA ILE A 154 -11.89 -21.12 25.94
C ILE A 154 -12.32 -22.12 27.02
N THR A 155 -12.99 -23.20 26.62
CA THR A 155 -13.47 -24.23 27.55
C THR A 155 -12.32 -25.02 28.17
N GLY A 156 -11.21 -25.18 27.45
CA GLY A 156 -9.97 -25.79 27.94
C GLY A 156 -9.18 -24.89 28.90
N GLY A 157 -9.50 -23.60 28.97
CA GLY A 157 -8.93 -22.65 29.92
C GLY A 157 -7.80 -21.79 29.35
N ALA A 158 -7.75 -21.58 28.03
CA ALA A 158 -6.97 -20.48 27.47
C ALA A 158 -7.54 -19.17 28.00
N ASP A 159 -6.67 -18.24 28.37
CA ASP A 159 -7.10 -16.92 28.78
C ASP A 159 -7.14 -15.96 27.55
N ALA A 160 -7.08 -16.50 26.31
CA ALA A 160 -7.06 -15.82 24.98
C ALA A 160 -7.44 -16.74 23.71
N LEU A 161 -8.11 -16.24 22.56
CA LEU A 161 -8.33 -16.53 21.00
C LEU A 161 -7.84 -15.62 19.59
N LEU A 162 -6.69 -15.20 18.80
CA LEU A 162 -5.18 -15.39 18.14
C LEU A 162 -4.71 -16.36 17.04
N VAL A 163 -4.03 -15.81 16.03
CA VAL A 163 -3.40 -16.61 14.99
C VAL A 163 -2.07 -16.06 14.43
N GLU A 164 -1.11 -16.95 14.18
CA GLU A 164 0.15 -16.73 13.46
C GLU A 164 0.05 -17.03 11.99
N THR A 165 1.01 -16.44 11.27
CA THR A 165 1.41 -16.85 9.94
C THR A 165 0.17 -17.08 9.07
N THR A 166 -0.81 -16.20 9.30
CA THR A 166 -2.05 -16.18 8.57
C THR A 166 -1.69 -15.71 7.16
N GLN A 167 -1.86 -16.54 6.12
CA GLN A 167 -1.36 -16.26 4.77
C GLN A 167 -2.29 -15.31 3.94
N ASP A 168 -3.24 -15.69 3.09
CA ASP A 168 -4.10 -14.90 2.16
C ASP A 168 -4.42 -13.43 2.48
N LEU A 169 -4.07 -12.50 1.57
CA LEU A 169 -4.52 -11.10 1.61
C LEU A 169 -6.05 -11.10 1.64
N LEU A 170 -6.68 -11.06 2.80
CA LEU A 170 -8.12 -10.97 3.05
C LEU A 170 -8.50 -11.55 4.39
N GLN A 171 -7.65 -12.42 4.94
CA GLN A 171 -8.19 -13.54 5.70
C GLN A 171 -7.81 -13.59 7.17
N THR A 172 -7.88 -12.49 7.91
CA THR A 172 -7.79 -12.51 9.38
C THR A 172 -8.87 -11.75 10.12
N LYS A 173 -9.90 -11.33 9.38
CA LYS A 173 -11.10 -10.60 9.76
C LYS A 173 -11.96 -11.29 10.84
N ALA A 174 -11.35 -12.10 11.70
CA ALA A 174 -11.67 -13.52 11.70
C ALA A 174 -11.33 -14.35 12.94
N ALA A 175 -10.20 -14.06 13.57
CA ALA A 175 -10.09 -14.17 15.02
C ALA A 175 -9.91 -12.74 15.55
N LEU A 176 -10.57 -11.75 14.94
CA LEU A 176 -12.01 -11.50 15.03
C LEU A 176 -12.97 -12.65 14.75
N LEU A 177 -13.71 -12.65 13.64
CA LEU A 177 -15.14 -12.92 13.73
C LEU A 177 -15.56 -14.32 14.21
N GLY A 178 -14.82 -15.40 13.93
CA GLY A 178 -15.09 -16.74 14.45
C GLY A 178 -14.77 -16.79 15.93
N ALA A 179 -13.58 -16.31 16.31
CA ALA A 179 -13.20 -16.16 17.72
C ALA A 179 -14.09 -15.17 18.48
N ARG A 180 -14.51 -14.07 17.84
CA ARG A 180 -15.40 -13.06 18.43
C ARG A 180 -16.77 -13.64 18.67
N ARG A 181 -17.33 -14.37 17.69
CA ARG A 181 -18.59 -15.08 17.86
C ARG A 181 -18.51 -16.11 18.98
N ALA A 182 -17.37 -16.79 19.13
CA ALA A 182 -17.14 -17.71 20.26
C ALA A 182 -17.14 -16.96 21.59
N LEU A 183 -16.37 -15.85 21.70
CA LEU A 183 -16.37 -14.99 22.89
C LEU A 183 -17.78 -14.51 23.26
N ASP A 184 -18.50 -13.95 22.29
CA ASP A 184 -19.84 -13.41 22.47
C ASP A 184 -20.82 -14.51 22.91
N SER A 185 -20.74 -15.69 22.29
CA SER A 185 -21.61 -16.82 22.61
C SER A 185 -21.38 -17.39 24.02
N LEU A 186 -20.13 -17.37 24.48
CA LEU A 186 -19.72 -17.88 25.80
C LEU A 186 -19.75 -16.79 26.88
N GLY A 187 -19.98 -15.53 26.51
CA GLY A 187 -20.01 -14.39 27.43
C GLY A 187 -18.66 -14.13 28.10
N VAL A 188 -17.56 -14.45 27.42
CA VAL A 188 -16.19 -14.26 27.92
C VAL A 188 -15.50 -13.15 27.14
N ASN A 189 -14.46 -12.55 27.74
CA ASN A 189 -13.73 -11.45 27.12
C ASN A 189 -12.23 -11.61 27.40
N LEU A 190 -11.50 -12.15 26.43
CA LEU A 190 -10.09 -12.57 26.53
C LEU A 190 -9.16 -11.70 25.63
N PRO A 191 -7.80 -11.58 25.80
CA PRO A 191 -6.79 -10.69 25.08
C PRO A 191 -6.04 -11.24 23.79
N LEU A 192 -5.55 -10.44 22.79
CA LEU A 192 -5.45 -10.79 21.31
C LEU A 192 -4.27 -10.13 20.65
N ILE A 193 -3.56 -10.88 19.81
CA ILE A 193 -2.55 -10.38 18.87
C ILE A 193 -2.71 -11.20 17.58
N CYS A 194 -1.62 -11.59 16.96
CA CYS A 194 -1.26 -11.23 15.62
C CYS A 194 -0.20 -12.25 15.18
N SER A 195 -0.06 -12.75 13.94
CA SER A 195 0.12 -12.06 12.62
C SER A 195 -0.51 -12.71 11.40
N VAL A 196 -0.34 -12.07 10.25
CA VAL A 196 -0.38 -12.72 8.93
C VAL A 196 1.06 -13.08 8.45
N THR A 197 1.37 -13.37 7.18
CA THR A 197 2.72 -13.85 6.79
C THR A 197 3.09 -13.64 5.33
N VAL A 198 4.36 -13.43 5.10
CA VAL A 198 4.94 -12.89 3.87
C VAL A 198 6.37 -13.40 3.73
N GLU A 199 7.23 -12.80 2.91
CA GLU A 199 8.31 -13.53 2.26
C GLU A 199 9.70 -12.98 2.61
N ALA A 200 10.64 -13.15 1.70
CA ALA A 200 11.83 -12.33 1.61
C ALA A 200 11.96 -11.85 0.17
N THR A 201 11.24 -10.80 -0.26
CA THR A 201 11.44 -10.27 -1.63
C THR A 201 11.12 -8.73 -1.95
N GLY A 202 9.99 -8.08 -1.62
CA GLY A 202 9.51 -6.71 -2.06
C GLY A 202 8.25 -6.07 -1.37
N THR A 203 6.99 -6.36 -1.75
CA THR A 203 5.73 -5.93 -1.09
C THR A 203 4.49 -6.91 -0.91
N MET A 204 4.47 -8.24 -1.17
CA MET A 204 4.02 -9.33 -0.22
C MET A 204 4.22 -10.82 -0.65
N LEU A 205 3.15 -11.61 -0.85
CA LEU A 205 3.01 -13.00 -1.36
C LEU A 205 1.67 -13.06 -2.18
N LEU A 206 1.25 -11.96 -2.79
CA LEU A 206 -0.12 -11.56 -3.10
C LEU A 206 -0.20 -10.03 -2.98
N GLY A 207 0.92 -9.35 -2.66
CA GLY A 207 1.29 -7.93 -2.90
C GLY A 207 0.43 -6.79 -2.37
N SER A 208 0.97 -5.88 -1.53
CA SER A 208 0.13 -4.86 -0.84
C SER A 208 0.73 -3.52 -0.31
N GLU A 209 1.93 -3.06 -0.71
CA GLU A 209 2.61 -1.77 -0.32
C GLU A 209 2.54 -1.35 1.17
N ILE A 210 2.89 -0.12 1.57
CA ILE A 210 2.76 0.42 2.94
C ILE A 210 2.53 1.96 3.03
N GLY A 211 1.27 2.34 2.85
CA GLY A 211 0.49 2.94 3.94
C GLY A 211 -0.09 1.91 5.12
N ALA A 212 -0.61 1.09 4.05
CA ALA A 212 -1.23 -0.26 3.66
C ALA A 212 -2.29 -1.08 4.45
N ALA A 213 -2.10 -2.39 4.61
CA ALA A 213 -3.10 -3.22 5.25
C ALA A 213 -3.26 -2.88 6.73
N LEU A 214 -2.34 -2.22 7.47
CA LEU A 214 -2.51 -1.57 8.80
C LEU A 214 -3.92 -0.86 8.89
N THR A 215 -4.44 -0.41 7.76
CA THR A 215 -5.77 0.17 7.58
C THR A 215 -6.91 -0.79 7.81
N ALA A 216 -6.78 -1.92 7.17
CA ALA A 216 -7.91 -2.54 6.59
C ALA A 216 -8.74 -3.32 7.61
N LEU A 217 -8.31 -3.32 8.87
CA LEU A 217 -8.33 -4.52 9.68
C LEU A 217 -7.99 -4.34 11.17
N GLU A 218 -7.32 -3.24 11.50
CA GLU A 218 -7.46 -2.55 12.77
C GLU A 218 -8.93 -2.46 13.22
N PRO A 219 -9.88 -2.08 12.34
CA PRO A 219 -11.23 -1.72 12.76
C PRO A 219 -12.08 -2.88 13.28
N LEU A 220 -11.57 -4.11 13.33
CA LEU A 220 -12.31 -5.27 13.80
C LEU A 220 -12.41 -5.38 15.33
N GLY A 221 -11.63 -4.63 16.10
CA GLY A 221 -11.88 -4.42 17.54
C GLY A 221 -10.70 -4.70 18.48
N ILE A 222 -10.30 -3.66 19.25
CA ILE A 222 -9.06 -2.88 19.04
C ILE A 222 -8.18 -2.70 20.29
N ASP A 223 -6.93 -3.21 20.29
CA ASP A 223 -5.98 -3.10 21.42
C ASP A 223 -4.43 -3.24 21.10
N MET A 224 -3.97 -4.29 20.40
CA MET A 224 -2.63 -4.95 20.51
C MET A 224 -2.05 -5.68 19.22
N ILE A 225 -1.03 -5.24 18.41
CA ILE A 225 -0.68 -5.90 17.07
C ILE A 225 0.82 -5.95 16.63
N GLY A 226 1.29 -6.89 15.75
CA GLY A 226 2.54 -6.76 14.91
C GLY A 226 3.08 -7.96 14.05
N LEU A 227 4.41 -8.25 14.02
CA LEU A 227 5.19 -8.66 12.81
C LEU A 227 5.59 -10.18 12.51
N ASN A 228 6.80 -10.72 12.85
CA ASN A 228 7.53 -12.05 12.62
C ASN A 228 8.12 -12.37 11.21
N CYS A 229 8.46 -13.58 10.70
CA CYS A 229 8.72 -14.92 11.29
C CYS A 229 9.41 -15.98 10.41
N ALA A 230 10.29 -16.79 11.00
CA ALA A 230 11.08 -17.86 10.38
C ALA A 230 11.97 -17.47 9.20
N THR A 231 11.63 -16.40 8.51
CA THR A 231 12.50 -15.30 8.15
C THR A 231 12.37 -14.18 9.21
N GLY A 232 13.49 -13.58 9.65
CA GLY A 232 13.69 -12.91 10.95
C GLY A 232 13.96 -11.42 11.05
N PRO A 233 15.08 -10.88 11.62
CA PRO A 233 15.34 -9.43 11.80
C PRO A 233 15.40 -8.67 10.52
N ALA A 234 14.20 -8.38 10.07
CA ALA A 234 14.05 -8.02 8.72
C ALA A 234 12.74 -7.37 8.37
N GLU A 235 12.62 -7.02 7.09
CA GLU A 235 11.63 -6.20 6.45
C GLU A 235 11.12 -4.95 7.17
N MET A 236 11.86 -4.50 8.18
CA MET A 236 11.37 -3.61 9.23
C MET A 236 12.23 -2.38 9.47
N SER A 237 13.51 -2.39 9.10
CA SER A 237 14.42 -1.30 9.44
C SER A 237 13.95 -0.01 8.77
N GLU A 238 13.71 -0.06 7.46
CA GLU A 238 13.12 1.08 6.73
C GLU A 238 11.59 1.11 6.79
N HIS A 239 10.98 0.50 7.82
CA HIS A 239 9.63 0.90 8.24
C HIS A 239 9.42 1.20 9.73
N LEU A 240 10.39 0.98 10.60
CA LEU A 240 10.26 1.38 11.99
C LEU A 240 11.39 2.26 12.56
N ARG A 241 12.43 2.47 11.75
CA ARG A 241 13.02 3.83 11.67
C ARG A 241 12.00 4.86 11.12
N TYR A 242 10.95 4.43 10.39
CA TYR A 242 9.77 5.23 10.01
C TYR A 242 8.80 5.46 11.15
N LEU A 243 8.40 4.41 11.89
CA LEU A 243 7.52 4.52 13.06
C LEU A 243 7.98 5.57 14.09
N ALA A 244 9.26 5.93 14.13
CA ALA A 244 9.79 7.12 14.82
C ALA A 244 9.00 8.42 14.63
N ARG A 245 8.30 8.54 13.50
CA ARG A 245 7.57 9.71 13.00
C ARG A 245 6.20 9.33 12.41
N HIS A 246 5.74 8.10 12.65
CA HIS A 246 4.43 7.47 12.18
C HIS A 246 2.05 6.75 13.92
N SER A 247 1.26 5.59 13.98
CA SER A 247 -0.23 5.53 13.87
C SER A 247 -1.25 5.75 15.04
N ARG A 248 -2.24 4.84 15.25
CA ARG A 248 -3.64 5.13 15.70
C ARG A 248 -3.91 5.11 17.19
N VAL A 249 -3.18 4.25 17.86
CA VAL A 249 -3.35 3.83 19.24
C VAL A 249 -1.89 3.60 19.73
N PRO A 250 -1.52 2.58 20.51
CA PRO A 250 -0.09 2.29 20.71
C PRO A 250 0.62 1.69 19.43
N LEU A 251 1.93 1.32 19.40
CA LEU A 251 2.71 0.82 18.19
C LEU A 251 4.09 0.11 18.42
N SER A 252 4.55 -0.98 17.75
CA SER A 252 5.85 -1.72 18.00
C SER A 252 6.31 -2.74 16.87
N CYS A 253 7.37 -3.59 17.07
CA CYS A 253 8.08 -4.50 16.09
C CYS A 253 7.92 -6.04 16.37
N MET A 254 8.48 -7.06 15.64
CA MET A 254 8.54 -8.53 16.04
C MET A 254 9.47 -9.54 15.19
N PRO A 255 10.81 -9.78 15.35
CA PRO A 255 12.19 -11.07 14.65
C PRO A 255 12.29 -12.69 14.47
N ASN A 256 13.35 -13.28 13.79
CA ASN A 256 13.70 -14.76 13.51
C ASN A 256 15.16 -15.28 13.55
N ALA A 257 15.28 -16.59 13.83
CA ALA A 257 16.49 -17.42 13.82
C ALA A 257 17.00 -18.01 12.47
N GLY A 258 17.78 -17.24 11.71
CA GLY A 258 18.99 -17.80 11.04
C GLY A 258 18.79 -18.48 9.68
N LEU A 259 19.82 -18.56 8.82
CA LEU A 259 19.89 -19.31 7.55
C LEU A 259 19.60 -20.82 7.76
N PRO A 260 18.34 -21.30 7.77
CA PRO A 260 17.95 -22.48 8.52
C PRO A 260 18.25 -23.84 7.87
N VAL A 261 19.41 -23.92 7.19
CA VAL A 261 20.04 -25.04 6.48
C VAL A 261 19.18 -26.29 6.37
N LEU A 262 18.74 -26.64 5.16
CA LEU A 262 18.37 -28.03 4.91
C LEU A 262 19.66 -28.85 5.06
N THR A 263 19.80 -29.57 6.16
CA THR A 263 20.94 -30.45 6.43
C THR A 263 20.58 -31.89 6.15
N LYS A 264 21.57 -32.78 6.25
CA LYS A 264 21.36 -34.24 6.15
C LYS A 264 20.43 -34.81 7.24
N ASN A 265 20.18 -34.04 8.31
CA ASN A 265 19.37 -34.43 9.46
C ASN A 265 18.04 -33.65 9.55
N GLY A 266 17.66 -32.89 8.51
CA GLY A 266 16.46 -32.04 8.51
C GLY A 266 16.76 -30.54 8.49
N ALA A 267 15.75 -29.71 8.72
CA ALA A 267 15.87 -28.26 8.83
C ALA A 267 16.65 -27.86 10.09
N HIS A 268 17.68 -27.02 9.96
CA HIS A 268 18.51 -26.56 11.07
C HIS A 268 18.60 -25.05 11.13
N TYR A 269 18.09 -24.42 12.18
CA TYR A 269 18.08 -22.96 12.34
C TYR A 269 19.40 -22.47 12.98
N PRO A 270 20.24 -21.67 12.28
CA PRO A 270 21.60 -21.39 12.71
C PRO A 270 21.72 -20.20 13.65
N LEU A 271 20.64 -19.45 13.89
CA LEU A 271 20.76 -18.30 14.77
C LEU A 271 20.93 -18.78 16.20
N THR A 272 21.92 -18.20 16.84
CA THR A 272 22.37 -18.61 18.16
C THR A 272 21.53 -17.98 19.27
N PRO A 273 21.41 -18.62 20.46
CA PRO A 273 20.76 -18.08 21.65
C PRO A 273 21.01 -16.61 21.95
N ALA A 274 22.26 -16.19 21.73
CA ALA A 274 22.68 -14.85 22.02
C ALA A 274 22.18 -13.91 20.94
N GLU A 275 22.39 -14.20 19.66
CA GLU A 275 21.90 -13.35 18.57
C GLU A 275 20.40 -13.17 18.65
N LEU A 276 19.71 -14.28 18.94
CA LEU A 276 18.34 -14.20 19.34
C LEU A 276 18.19 -13.31 20.57
N ALA A 277 18.76 -13.56 21.73
CA ALA A 277 18.58 -12.67 22.89
C ALA A 277 19.01 -11.21 22.76
N ASP A 278 19.61 -10.81 21.65
CA ASP A 278 20.41 -9.62 21.55
C ASP A 278 19.91 -8.75 20.44
N ALA A 279 20.15 -9.20 19.20
CA ALA A 279 21.36 -8.64 18.60
C ALA A 279 21.19 -7.26 18.01
N GLN A 280 19.96 -6.78 18.06
CA GLN A 280 19.64 -5.46 18.57
C GLN A 280 20.56 -4.86 19.66
N GLU A 281 21.52 -5.51 20.36
CA GLU A 281 22.44 -4.75 21.25
C GLU A 281 23.52 -3.90 20.52
N ASN A 282 23.23 -3.45 19.29
CA ASN A 282 23.78 -2.20 18.72
C ASN A 282 22.67 -1.15 18.40
N PHE A 283 21.46 -1.41 18.90
CA PHE A 283 20.17 -0.72 18.74
C PHE A 283 19.46 -0.49 20.11
N VAL A 284 19.84 -1.25 21.15
CA VAL A 284 19.42 -1.12 22.56
C VAL A 284 20.04 0.15 23.19
N ARG A 285 19.76 1.30 22.58
CA ARG A 285 20.39 2.62 22.80
C ARG A 285 19.49 3.80 22.36
N ASP A 286 18.29 3.55 21.83
CA ASP A 286 17.68 4.41 20.81
C ASP A 286 16.15 4.65 20.92
N TYR A 287 15.34 3.69 21.36
CA TYR A 287 13.98 3.38 20.86
C TYR A 287 12.80 3.41 21.89
N GLY A 288 12.15 2.29 22.28
CA GLY A 288 10.98 2.34 23.18
C GLY A 288 9.97 1.17 23.34
N LEU A 289 10.25 -0.13 23.12
CA LEU A 289 9.18 -1.11 22.74
C LEU A 289 8.34 -1.89 23.80
N SER A 290 7.31 -2.63 23.31
CA SER A 290 6.20 -3.28 24.06
C SER A 290 5.82 -4.76 23.80
N LEU A 291 5.69 -5.28 22.56
CA LEU A 291 5.71 -6.73 22.23
C LEU A 291 6.33 -6.95 20.84
N ILE A 292 6.97 -8.10 20.64
CA ILE A 292 7.93 -8.46 19.55
C ILE A 292 8.06 -10.00 19.51
N GLY A 293 8.28 -10.67 18.38
CA GLY A 293 7.91 -12.09 18.19
C GLY A 293 8.95 -12.95 17.52
N GLY A 294 8.97 -14.25 17.84
CA GLY A 294 9.39 -15.34 16.96
C GLY A 294 9.49 -16.73 17.58
N CYS A 295 9.72 -17.78 16.77
CA CYS A 295 9.98 -19.18 17.22
C CYS A 295 10.52 -20.10 16.09
N CYS A 296 9.71 -21.02 15.52
CA CYS A 296 10.09 -22.37 15.09
C CYS A 296 11.49 -22.48 14.51
N GLY A 297 12.38 -22.91 15.40
CA GLY A 297 13.80 -23.15 15.15
C GLY A 297 14.63 -23.29 16.41
N THR A 298 14.05 -23.09 17.58
CA THR A 298 14.84 -23.00 18.80
C THR A 298 14.06 -23.53 20.00
N THR A 299 14.52 -23.26 21.22
CA THR A 299 14.51 -24.30 22.25
C THR A 299 14.47 -23.80 23.70
N PRO A 300 14.29 -24.70 24.69
CA PRO A 300 14.56 -24.49 26.13
C PRO A 300 16.04 -24.22 26.52
N GLU A 301 16.79 -23.49 25.70
CA GLU A 301 18.06 -22.85 26.10
C GLU A 301 18.14 -21.48 25.52
N HIS A 302 17.82 -21.38 24.24
CA HIS A 302 18.30 -20.28 23.45
C HIS A 302 17.72 -18.93 23.99
N LEU A 303 16.77 -19.04 24.93
CA LEU A 303 15.71 -18.16 25.36
C LEU A 303 15.55 -17.91 26.84
N ARG A 304 16.05 -18.85 27.64
CA ARG A 304 16.65 -18.56 28.93
C ARG A 304 17.55 -17.31 28.83
N GLN A 305 18.05 -16.99 27.63
CA GLN A 305 18.79 -15.77 27.32
C GLN A 305 17.99 -14.47 27.15
N VAL A 306 16.72 -14.41 26.71
CA VAL A 306 15.94 -13.14 26.80
C VAL A 306 15.05 -13.07 27.98
N VAL A 307 14.53 -14.18 28.50
CA VAL A 307 14.03 -14.11 29.88
C VAL A 307 15.12 -13.45 30.75
N GLU A 308 16.40 -13.78 30.54
CA GLU A 308 17.53 -13.08 31.18
C GLU A 308 17.75 -11.65 30.66
N ARG A 309 17.74 -11.39 29.34
CA ARG A 309 18.03 -10.05 28.79
C ARG A 309 16.97 -9.00 29.11
N VAL A 310 15.70 -9.39 29.19
CA VAL A 310 14.58 -8.44 29.12
C VAL A 310 13.79 -8.34 30.40
N SER A 311 13.95 -9.32 31.29
CA SER A 311 13.41 -9.23 32.64
C SER A 311 13.79 -7.91 33.30
N GLY A 312 12.76 -7.19 33.80
CA GLY A 312 12.89 -5.89 34.45
C GLY A 312 12.75 -4.63 33.57
N LEU A 313 12.62 -4.72 32.25
CA LEU A 313 12.40 -3.55 31.40
C LEU A 313 10.90 -3.17 31.27
N THR A 314 10.57 -2.19 30.42
CA THR A 314 9.24 -1.55 30.24
C THR A 314 9.24 -0.70 28.94
N PRO A 315 8.10 -0.32 28.33
CA PRO A 315 8.05 0.72 27.28
C PRO A 315 7.98 2.17 27.82
N PRO A 316 8.68 3.14 27.22
CA PRO A 316 8.54 4.59 27.49
C PRO A 316 7.44 5.32 26.68
N GLY A 317 6.75 4.68 25.72
CA GLY A 317 5.55 5.28 25.08
C GLY A 317 5.80 6.31 23.95
N ARG A 318 5.06 7.46 23.91
CA ARG A 318 4.45 7.91 22.62
C ARG A 318 4.42 9.40 22.12
N ASP A 319 4.33 9.64 20.78
CA ASP A 319 3.99 10.91 20.04
C ASP A 319 3.56 10.75 18.49
N PRO A 320 2.43 11.32 17.96
CA PRO A 320 1.41 10.55 17.13
C PRO A 320 1.05 10.91 15.66
N ARG A 321 0.32 10.00 14.94
CA ARG A 321 -0.93 10.16 14.10
C ARG A 321 -1.27 8.94 13.18
N PRO A 322 -2.47 8.31 13.12
CA PRO A 322 -2.87 7.34 12.07
C PRO A 322 -3.32 7.96 10.73
N GLU A 323 -3.36 7.19 9.65
CA GLU A 323 -3.85 7.53 8.31
C GLU A 323 -5.15 6.73 8.04
N PRO A 324 -6.31 7.42 8.01
CA PRO A 324 -7.59 6.83 7.66
C PRO A 324 -7.63 6.42 6.19
N GLY A 325 -8.19 5.25 5.88
CA GLY A 325 -8.26 4.76 4.51
C GLY A 325 -9.10 3.49 4.34
N ALA A 326 -9.09 3.02 3.10
CA ALA A 326 -9.65 1.74 2.64
C ALA A 326 -8.55 0.97 1.87
N ALA A 327 -8.73 -0.31 1.55
CA ALA A 327 -7.63 -1.09 0.94
C ALA A 327 -8.00 -1.96 -0.28
N SER A 328 -6.97 -2.29 -1.06
CA SER A 328 -6.91 -3.00 -2.34
C SER A 328 -5.97 -4.23 -2.28
N LEU A 329 -5.53 -4.83 -3.42
CA LEU A 329 -4.36 -5.74 -3.45
C LEU A 329 -3.13 -4.96 -3.08
N TYR A 330 -2.51 -4.32 -4.07
CA TYR A 330 -1.22 -3.67 -3.93
C TYR A 330 -1.20 -2.58 -2.86
N GLN A 331 -2.28 -2.25 -2.11
CA GLN A 331 -2.23 -1.14 -1.15
C GLN A 331 -3.39 -0.86 -0.20
N THR A 332 -3.13 0.09 0.72
CA THR A 332 -4.15 1.03 1.20
C THR A 332 -4.28 2.23 0.29
N VAL A 333 -5.42 2.88 0.39
CA VAL A 333 -5.65 4.21 -0.15
C VAL A 333 -6.12 5.08 1.01
N SER A 334 -5.31 6.08 1.35
CA SER A 334 -5.69 7.14 2.30
C SER A 334 -6.92 7.89 1.76
N PHE A 335 -7.88 8.18 2.63
CA PHE A 335 -9.02 9.01 2.25
C PHE A 335 -8.62 10.45 1.92
N ARG A 336 -7.45 10.90 2.40
CA ARG A 336 -6.91 12.24 2.13
C ARG A 336 -5.74 12.17 1.16
N GLN A 337 -5.84 12.95 0.08
CA GLN A 337 -4.85 13.02 -0.99
C GLN A 337 -4.09 14.37 -0.90
N ASP A 338 -2.77 14.35 -1.04
CA ASP A 338 -1.93 15.56 -0.84
C ASP A 338 -2.06 16.61 -1.96
N THR A 339 -2.36 16.18 -3.18
CA THR A 339 -2.31 17.01 -4.40
C THR A 339 -3.56 16.87 -5.30
N ALA A 340 -4.60 16.23 -4.78
CA ALA A 340 -5.82 15.90 -5.51
C ALA A 340 -7.01 15.77 -4.54
N TYR A 341 -8.17 15.39 -5.08
CA TYR A 341 -9.24 14.73 -4.33
C TYR A 341 -9.17 13.22 -4.62
N MET A 342 -9.74 12.40 -3.74
CA MET A 342 -9.90 10.96 -3.94
C MET A 342 -11.03 10.67 -4.93
N ALA A 343 -10.67 10.41 -6.19
CA ALA A 343 -11.61 9.95 -7.21
C ALA A 343 -12.09 8.51 -6.95
N ILE A 344 -13.40 8.31 -6.82
CA ILE A 344 -14.09 7.02 -6.75
C ILE A 344 -14.74 6.77 -8.12
N GLY A 345 -14.40 5.68 -8.80
CA GLY A 345 -14.91 5.39 -10.15
C GLY A 345 -16.38 4.99 -10.13
N GLU A 346 -17.24 5.71 -10.87
CA GLU A 346 -18.70 5.54 -10.89
C GLU A 346 -19.27 4.48 -11.86
N ARG A 347 -18.42 3.88 -12.73
CA ARG A 347 -18.91 3.16 -13.92
C ARG A 347 -19.28 1.70 -13.67
N THR A 348 -18.86 1.11 -12.56
CA THR A 348 -19.18 -0.26 -12.13
C THR A 348 -20.54 -0.34 -11.44
N ASN A 349 -21.53 0.32 -12.06
CA ASN A 349 -22.84 0.56 -11.48
C ASN A 349 -23.93 0.16 -12.48
N ALA A 350 -24.77 -0.82 -12.13
CA ALA A 350 -25.83 -1.33 -13.01
C ALA A 350 -26.92 -0.28 -13.31
N ASN A 351 -27.09 0.73 -12.45
CA ASN A 351 -28.03 1.82 -12.64
C ASN A 351 -27.39 3.00 -13.40
N GLY A 352 -26.13 3.30 -13.14
CA GLY A 352 -25.38 4.42 -13.73
C GLY A 352 -24.73 4.15 -15.09
N SER A 353 -24.42 2.89 -15.40
CA SER A 353 -23.67 2.50 -16.61
C SER A 353 -24.41 1.45 -17.43
N LYS A 354 -24.86 1.86 -18.63
CA LYS A 354 -25.53 0.95 -19.57
C LYS A 354 -24.64 -0.24 -19.96
N LYS A 355 -23.35 0.01 -20.22
CA LYS A 355 -22.39 -1.04 -20.63
C LYS A 355 -22.16 -2.05 -19.52
N PHE A 356 -21.97 -1.59 -18.28
CA PHE A 356 -21.83 -2.48 -17.12
C PHE A 356 -23.08 -3.30 -16.87
N ARG A 357 -24.26 -2.66 -16.95
CA ARG A 357 -25.54 -3.36 -16.83
C ARG A 357 -25.69 -4.46 -17.87
N GLU A 358 -25.50 -4.16 -19.14
CA GLU A 358 -25.65 -5.17 -20.22
C GLU A 358 -24.69 -6.34 -20.02
N ALA A 359 -23.42 -6.07 -19.68
CA ALA A 359 -22.45 -7.11 -19.36
C ALA A 359 -22.88 -7.97 -18.16
N MET A 360 -23.31 -7.36 -17.05
CA MET A 360 -23.79 -8.05 -15.84
C MET A 360 -25.04 -8.91 -16.13
N LEU A 361 -26.01 -8.34 -16.85
CA LEU A 361 -27.25 -9.04 -17.21
C LEU A 361 -26.98 -10.28 -18.08
N GLU A 362 -26.02 -10.18 -19.00
CA GLU A 362 -25.59 -11.27 -19.88
C GLU A 362 -24.56 -12.20 -19.24
N ALA A 363 -24.21 -11.98 -17.97
CA ALA A 363 -23.17 -12.70 -17.22
C ALA A 363 -21.79 -12.66 -17.91
N ARG A 364 -21.50 -11.60 -18.68
CA ARG A 364 -20.17 -11.28 -19.23
C ARG A 364 -19.29 -10.67 -18.14
N TRP A 365 -18.99 -11.45 -17.11
CA TRP A 365 -18.26 -10.99 -15.93
C TRP A 365 -16.88 -10.43 -16.25
N ASP A 366 -16.20 -10.97 -17.27
CA ASP A 366 -14.89 -10.48 -17.71
C ASP A 366 -14.95 -9.03 -18.23
N ASP A 367 -16.08 -8.64 -18.83
CA ASP A 367 -16.34 -7.27 -19.29
C ASP A 367 -16.69 -6.33 -18.12
N CYS A 368 -17.35 -6.85 -17.07
CA CYS A 368 -17.53 -6.10 -15.82
C CYS A 368 -16.19 -5.86 -15.10
N VAL A 369 -15.29 -6.85 -15.16
CA VAL A 369 -13.92 -6.76 -14.63
C VAL A 369 -13.08 -5.77 -15.47
N GLU A 370 -13.34 -5.62 -16.78
CA GLU A 370 -12.87 -4.44 -17.52
C GLU A 370 -13.40 -3.19 -16.80
N MET A 371 -14.72 -2.98 -16.75
CA MET A 371 -15.34 -1.75 -16.23
C MET A 371 -14.79 -1.29 -14.86
N ALA A 372 -14.27 -2.21 -14.05
CA ALA A 372 -13.48 -1.89 -12.85
C ALA A 372 -12.09 -1.39 -13.17
N ARG A 373 -11.26 -2.25 -13.75
CA ARG A 373 -9.86 -1.97 -14.05
C ARG A 373 -9.78 -0.71 -14.91
N ASP A 374 -10.63 -0.58 -15.93
CA ASP A 374 -10.95 0.58 -16.76
C ASP A 374 -10.88 1.94 -16.05
N GLN A 375 -11.36 2.00 -14.83
CA GLN A 375 -11.43 3.24 -14.08
C GLN A 375 -10.16 3.53 -13.29
N ILE A 376 -9.45 2.48 -12.89
CA ILE A 376 -8.13 2.59 -12.28
C ILE A 376 -7.17 3.29 -13.25
N ARG A 377 -7.25 2.94 -14.53
CA ARG A 377 -6.29 3.30 -15.67
C ARG A 377 -6.60 4.85 -15.79
N GLU A 378 -7.87 5.23 -15.71
CA GLU A 378 -8.33 6.63 -15.81
C GLU A 378 -7.91 7.52 -14.63
N GLY A 379 -7.26 6.96 -13.61
CA GLY A 379 -6.80 7.67 -12.43
C GLY A 379 -7.90 7.84 -11.37
N ALA A 380 -8.70 6.80 -11.16
CA ALA A 380 -9.42 6.59 -9.91
C ALA A 380 -8.49 6.09 -8.79
N HIS A 381 -9.00 6.15 -7.56
CA HIS A 381 -8.37 5.67 -6.33
C HIS A 381 -9.23 4.63 -5.60
N MET A 382 -10.54 4.59 -5.88
CA MET A 382 -11.47 3.55 -5.44
C MET A 382 -12.49 3.24 -6.55
N LEU A 383 -13.27 2.17 -6.43
CA LEU A 383 -14.28 1.77 -7.42
C LEU A 383 -15.66 1.55 -6.79
N ASP A 384 -16.69 2.22 -7.27
CA ASP A 384 -18.08 2.01 -6.80
C ASP A 384 -18.69 0.77 -7.48
N LEU A 385 -19.03 -0.27 -6.71
CA LEU A 385 -19.64 -1.51 -7.21
C LEU A 385 -21.10 -1.58 -6.80
N CYS A 386 -21.99 -1.34 -7.76
CA CYS A 386 -23.44 -1.47 -7.60
C CYS A 386 -24.00 -2.51 -8.57
N VAL A 387 -24.56 -3.59 -8.02
CA VAL A 387 -25.20 -4.68 -8.81
C VAL A 387 -26.74 -4.61 -8.76
N ASP A 388 -27.30 -3.69 -7.98
CA ASP A 388 -28.74 -3.60 -7.75
C ASP A 388 -29.48 -3.38 -9.08
N TYR A 389 -30.26 -4.37 -9.50
CA TYR A 389 -31.11 -4.30 -10.69
C TYR A 389 -32.40 -5.08 -10.50
N VAL A 390 -33.52 -4.44 -10.86
CA VAL A 390 -34.87 -4.99 -10.65
C VAL A 390 -35.04 -6.32 -11.38
N GLY A 391 -35.42 -7.37 -10.63
CA GLY A 391 -35.71 -8.68 -11.18
C GLY A 391 -34.51 -9.62 -11.32
N ARG A 392 -33.35 -9.28 -10.74
CA ARG A 392 -32.19 -10.18 -10.59
C ARG A 392 -31.91 -10.51 -9.14
N ASP A 393 -31.12 -11.56 -8.95
CA ASP A 393 -30.58 -11.94 -7.65
C ASP A 393 -29.28 -11.14 -7.39
N GLY A 394 -29.43 -10.03 -6.68
CA GLY A 394 -28.30 -9.16 -6.33
C GLY A 394 -27.27 -9.84 -5.43
N VAL A 395 -27.67 -10.84 -4.63
CA VAL A 395 -26.74 -11.59 -3.77
C VAL A 395 -25.81 -12.42 -4.63
N ALA A 396 -26.36 -13.16 -5.60
CA ALA A 396 -25.55 -13.96 -6.52
C ALA A 396 -24.64 -13.08 -7.41
N ASP A 397 -25.16 -11.96 -7.91
CA ASP A 397 -24.37 -11.05 -8.77
C ASP A 397 -23.26 -10.34 -7.98
N MET A 398 -23.54 -9.91 -6.74
CA MET A 398 -22.51 -9.33 -5.87
C MET A 398 -21.50 -10.37 -5.46
N ASP A 399 -21.95 -11.57 -5.07
CA ASP A 399 -21.08 -12.66 -4.70
C ASP A 399 -20.08 -12.97 -5.84
N GLU A 400 -20.55 -13.01 -7.08
CA GLU A 400 -19.69 -13.24 -8.24
C GLU A 400 -18.77 -12.05 -8.55
N LEU A 401 -19.26 -10.80 -8.53
CA LEU A 401 -18.48 -9.62 -8.92
C LEU A 401 -17.50 -9.16 -7.85
N ALA A 402 -17.91 -9.09 -6.59
CA ALA A 402 -16.99 -8.98 -5.45
C ALA A 402 -16.08 -10.22 -5.34
N GLY A 403 -16.54 -11.34 -5.87
CA GLY A 403 -15.74 -12.54 -6.09
C GLY A 403 -14.61 -12.38 -7.09
N ARG A 404 -14.78 -11.47 -8.04
CA ARG A 404 -13.95 -11.33 -9.24
C ARG A 404 -13.21 -10.04 -9.35
N PHE A 405 -13.51 -9.03 -8.54
CA PHE A 405 -12.72 -7.80 -8.46
C PHE A 405 -11.33 -8.06 -7.85
N ALA A 406 -10.74 -9.18 -8.27
CA ALA A 406 -10.26 -10.32 -7.52
C ALA A 406 -9.45 -11.24 -8.41
N THR A 407 -10.01 -11.49 -9.58
CA THR A 407 -9.21 -11.60 -10.77
C THR A 407 -8.41 -10.32 -11.07
N ALA A 408 -8.41 -9.28 -10.19
CA ALA A 408 -8.52 -7.93 -10.75
C ALA A 408 -8.08 -6.63 -10.06
N SER A 409 -8.64 -6.18 -8.93
CA SER A 409 -8.67 -4.74 -8.61
C SER A 409 -7.54 -4.24 -7.72
N THR A 410 -6.55 -3.57 -8.28
CA THR A 410 -5.58 -2.82 -7.46
C THR A 410 -6.19 -1.66 -6.65
N LEU A 411 -7.50 -1.45 -6.61
CA LEU A 411 -8.11 -0.37 -5.82
C LEU A 411 -9.16 -0.89 -4.83
N PRO A 412 -9.37 -0.18 -3.71
CA PRO A 412 -10.48 -0.45 -2.83
C PRO A 412 -11.79 -0.18 -3.57
N ILE A 413 -12.69 -1.15 -3.55
CA ILE A 413 -14.06 -1.00 -4.01
C ILE A 413 -14.85 -0.08 -3.02
N VAL A 414 -16.09 0.22 -3.33
CA VAL A 414 -17.12 0.83 -2.49
C VAL A 414 -18.35 -0.04 -2.77
N LEU A 415 -18.88 -0.74 -1.76
CA LEU A 415 -20.04 -1.62 -1.95
C LEU A 415 -21.30 -0.78 -1.95
N ASP A 416 -21.91 -0.62 -3.11
CA ASP A 416 -23.12 0.18 -3.29
C ASP A 416 -24.36 -0.72 -3.44
N SER A 417 -25.17 -0.76 -2.39
CA SER A 417 -26.45 -1.47 -2.42
C SER A 417 -27.41 -0.97 -1.36
N THR A 418 -28.69 -1.01 -1.69
CA THR A 418 -29.78 -0.78 -0.73
C THR A 418 -30.11 -2.04 0.08
N GLU A 419 -29.65 -3.22 -0.34
CA GLU A 419 -29.99 -4.50 0.27
C GLU A 419 -28.87 -5.04 1.19
N VAL A 420 -29.19 -5.25 2.47
CA VAL A 420 -28.23 -5.78 3.46
C VAL A 420 -27.62 -7.14 3.06
N PRO A 421 -28.38 -8.13 2.53
CA PRO A 421 -27.81 -9.40 2.08
C PRO A 421 -26.78 -9.24 0.95
N VAL A 422 -26.97 -8.26 0.07
CA VAL A 422 -26.06 -7.96 -1.04
C VAL A 422 -24.75 -7.39 -0.50
N LEU A 423 -24.82 -6.39 0.40
CA LEU A 423 -23.63 -5.85 1.07
C LEU A 423 -22.86 -6.94 1.84
N ARG A 424 -23.56 -7.86 2.50
CA ARG A 424 -22.95 -8.99 3.21
C ARG A 424 -22.24 -9.93 2.25
N ALA A 425 -22.89 -10.34 1.16
CA ALA A 425 -22.26 -11.16 0.13
C ALA A 425 -20.99 -10.49 -0.42
N GLY A 426 -21.04 -9.16 -0.60
CA GLY A 426 -19.88 -8.34 -0.92
C GLY A 426 -18.78 -8.42 0.14
N LEU A 427 -19.04 -8.17 1.42
CA LEU A 427 -18.01 -8.24 2.48
C LEU A 427 -17.48 -9.64 2.77
N GLU A 428 -18.22 -10.66 2.35
CA GLU A 428 -17.85 -12.08 2.38
C GLU A 428 -17.28 -12.54 1.04
N ARG A 429 -17.10 -11.64 0.06
CA ARG A 429 -16.36 -11.85 -1.21
C ARG A 429 -15.25 -10.82 -1.48
N LEU A 430 -15.53 -9.52 -1.49
CA LEU A 430 -14.53 -8.50 -1.16
C LEU A 430 -13.92 -8.82 0.21
N GLY A 431 -12.62 -8.60 0.33
CA GLY A 431 -11.79 -8.57 1.54
C GLY A 431 -12.56 -7.91 2.65
N GLY A 432 -12.74 -6.61 2.57
CA GLY A 432 -11.90 -5.75 1.74
C GLY A 432 -11.98 -4.28 2.05
N ARG A 433 -11.03 -3.64 2.79
CA ARG A 433 -11.51 -2.70 3.84
C ARG A 433 -12.43 -1.72 3.24
N ALA A 434 -13.70 -1.96 3.56
CA ALA A 434 -14.75 -1.60 2.68
C ALA A 434 -15.09 -0.15 2.90
N VAL A 435 -15.78 0.37 1.91
CA VAL A 435 -16.66 1.48 2.19
C VAL A 435 -18.03 1.00 1.79
N LEU A 436 -18.98 0.96 2.74
CA LEU A 436 -20.36 0.65 2.42
C LEU A 436 -21.05 1.94 1.99
N ASN A 437 -21.59 1.92 0.78
CA ASN A 437 -22.45 2.94 0.21
C ASN A 437 -23.89 2.39 0.25
N SER A 438 -24.75 2.83 1.15
CA SER A 438 -24.56 3.87 2.17
C SER A 438 -25.45 3.63 3.39
N VAL A 439 -25.34 4.46 4.42
CA VAL A 439 -26.28 4.54 5.55
C VAL A 439 -27.02 5.88 5.56
N ASN A 440 -28.27 5.89 6.04
CA ASN A 440 -29.10 7.08 6.23
C ASN A 440 -30.32 6.74 7.13
N TYR A 441 -31.13 7.74 7.50
CA TYR A 441 -32.31 7.54 8.35
C TYR A 441 -33.65 7.51 7.59
N GLU A 442 -33.69 7.17 6.30
CA GLU A 442 -34.93 7.11 5.52
C GLU A 442 -35.98 6.17 6.15
N ASP A 443 -35.53 5.01 6.67
CA ASP A 443 -36.36 4.04 7.40
C ASP A 443 -36.32 4.22 8.94
N GLY A 444 -35.75 5.33 9.42
CA GLY A 444 -35.48 5.60 10.85
C GLY A 444 -34.22 4.90 11.40
N ASP A 445 -34.02 5.02 12.72
CA ASP A 445 -32.83 4.57 13.47
C ASP A 445 -33.10 3.37 14.42
N GLY A 446 -34.28 2.75 14.32
CA GLY A 446 -34.64 1.59 15.12
C GLY A 446 -33.78 0.34 14.83
N PRO A 447 -33.77 -0.68 15.71
CA PRO A 447 -32.92 -1.86 15.57
C PRO A 447 -33.18 -2.70 14.30
N GLU A 448 -34.38 -2.59 13.73
CA GLU A 448 -34.75 -3.26 12.49
C GLU A 448 -34.51 -2.42 11.23
N SER A 449 -34.09 -1.15 11.39
CA SER A 449 -33.89 -0.25 10.27
C SER A 449 -32.66 -0.63 9.46
N ARG A 450 -32.63 -0.17 8.21
CA ARG A 450 -31.48 -0.36 7.33
C ARG A 450 -30.22 0.28 7.92
N PHE A 451 -30.34 1.45 8.55
CA PHE A 451 -29.25 2.12 9.25
C PHE A 451 -28.56 1.19 10.26
N ALA A 452 -29.34 0.61 11.19
CA ALA A 452 -28.80 -0.24 12.24
C ALA A 452 -28.17 -1.52 11.67
N LYS A 453 -28.83 -2.16 10.69
CA LYS A 453 -28.34 -3.41 10.07
C LYS A 453 -27.05 -3.23 9.27
N VAL A 454 -26.96 -2.16 8.48
CA VAL A 454 -25.74 -1.84 7.70
C VAL A 454 -24.61 -1.39 8.63
N THR A 455 -24.90 -0.61 9.67
CA THR A 455 -23.87 -0.18 10.64
C THR A 455 -23.35 -1.36 11.46
N GLN A 456 -24.22 -2.28 11.86
CA GLN A 456 -23.82 -3.54 12.50
C GLN A 456 -22.89 -4.34 11.58
N LEU A 457 -23.23 -4.45 10.29
CA LEU A 457 -22.42 -5.12 9.29
C LEU A 457 -21.05 -4.44 9.11
N ALA A 458 -21.03 -3.11 9.06
CA ALA A 458 -19.79 -2.34 8.97
C ALA A 458 -18.88 -2.58 10.19
N ARG A 459 -19.44 -2.62 11.40
CA ARG A 459 -18.69 -2.94 12.62
C ARG A 459 -18.21 -4.39 12.64
N GLU A 460 -19.05 -5.33 12.23
CA GLU A 460 -18.74 -6.76 12.19
C GLU A 460 -17.58 -7.06 11.23
N HIS A 461 -17.52 -6.33 10.11
CA HIS A 461 -16.51 -6.54 9.06
C HIS A 461 -15.40 -5.47 9.02
N GLY A 462 -15.43 -4.42 9.84
CA GLY A 462 -14.39 -3.38 9.88
C GLY A 462 -14.47 -2.33 8.74
N ALA A 463 -15.62 -2.24 8.07
CA ALA A 463 -15.84 -1.34 6.94
C ALA A 463 -15.99 0.12 7.36
N ALA A 464 -15.51 1.05 6.52
CA ALA A 464 -15.88 2.46 6.57
C ALA A 464 -17.28 2.69 5.95
N LEU A 465 -17.86 3.86 6.18
CA LEU A 465 -19.27 4.15 5.83
C LEU A 465 -19.40 5.45 5.04
N ILE A 466 -20.10 5.39 3.90
CA ILE A 466 -20.69 6.58 3.30
C ILE A 466 -22.05 6.82 3.94
N ALA A 467 -22.23 8.00 4.54
CA ALA A 467 -23.48 8.39 5.19
C ALA A 467 -24.12 9.54 4.42
N LEU A 468 -25.32 9.30 3.88
CA LEU A 468 -26.06 10.27 3.09
C LEU A 468 -26.87 11.19 4.03
N THR A 469 -26.91 12.48 3.71
CA THR A 469 -27.72 13.48 4.44
C THR A 469 -29.23 13.36 4.13
N ILE A 470 -29.80 12.18 4.40
CA ILE A 470 -31.21 11.82 4.27
C ILE A 470 -31.72 11.41 5.65
N ASP A 471 -32.85 11.96 6.06
CA ASP A 471 -33.53 11.59 7.30
C ASP A 471 -35.00 11.17 7.07
N GLU A 472 -35.76 11.01 8.14
CA GLU A 472 -37.17 10.61 8.10
C GLU A 472 -38.07 11.66 7.39
N GLN A 473 -37.57 12.88 7.20
CA GLN A 473 -38.24 13.95 6.44
C GLN A 473 -37.81 13.97 4.96
N GLY A 474 -36.84 13.14 4.59
CA GLY A 474 -36.36 12.96 3.22
C GLY A 474 -34.97 13.55 2.99
N GLN A 475 -34.68 13.89 1.74
CA GLN A 475 -33.35 14.30 1.30
C GLN A 475 -33.07 15.77 1.62
N ALA A 476 -31.96 16.09 2.29
CA ALA A 476 -31.65 17.47 2.68
C ALA A 476 -31.22 18.35 1.49
N ARG A 477 -31.88 19.50 1.35
CA ARG A 477 -31.62 20.46 0.26
C ARG A 477 -30.92 21.75 0.71
N THR A 478 -31.13 22.21 1.95
CA THR A 478 -30.51 23.45 2.45
C THR A 478 -29.21 23.15 3.20
N VAL A 479 -28.35 24.18 3.34
CA VAL A 479 -27.08 24.04 4.09
C VAL A 479 -27.35 23.59 5.53
N GLU A 480 -28.33 24.22 6.19
CA GLU A 480 -28.66 23.96 7.59
C GLU A 480 -29.15 22.53 7.80
N THR A 481 -30.00 22.02 6.90
CA THR A 481 -30.53 20.66 6.98
C THR A 481 -29.45 19.62 6.67
N LYS A 482 -28.63 19.83 5.63
CA LYS A 482 -27.50 18.95 5.31
C LYS A 482 -26.53 18.82 6.50
N VAL A 483 -26.15 19.94 7.11
CA VAL A 483 -25.22 19.95 8.27
C VAL A 483 -25.88 19.35 9.52
N ALA A 484 -27.16 19.61 9.78
CA ALA A 484 -27.85 19.05 10.94
C ALA A 484 -27.93 17.52 10.89
N ILE A 485 -28.27 16.95 9.73
CA ILE A 485 -28.32 15.49 9.56
C ILE A 485 -26.91 14.90 9.63
N ALA A 486 -25.91 15.54 9.01
CA ALA A 486 -24.52 15.08 9.09
C ALA A 486 -24.01 15.00 10.53
N GLU A 487 -24.27 16.02 11.36
CA GLU A 487 -23.88 15.99 12.79
C GLU A 487 -24.59 14.86 13.55
N ARG A 488 -25.89 14.63 13.29
CA ARG A 488 -26.63 13.50 13.89
C ARG A 488 -26.00 12.16 13.49
N LEU A 489 -25.69 11.96 12.21
CA LEU A 489 -25.05 10.74 11.71
C LEU A 489 -23.68 10.51 12.37
N ILE A 490 -22.85 11.55 12.45
CA ILE A 490 -21.51 11.46 13.06
C ILE A 490 -21.63 11.12 14.54
N GLU A 491 -22.50 11.79 15.30
CA GLU A 491 -22.67 11.55 16.73
C GLU A 491 -23.17 10.13 17.01
N ASP A 492 -24.14 9.64 16.23
CA ASP A 492 -24.71 8.31 16.39
C ASP A 492 -23.70 7.20 16.03
N LEU A 493 -23.06 7.29 14.86
CA LEU A 493 -22.04 6.33 14.41
C LEU A 493 -20.84 6.26 15.36
N THR A 494 -20.40 7.40 15.90
CA THR A 494 -19.26 7.44 16.83
C THR A 494 -19.64 6.96 18.22
N THR A 495 -20.75 7.44 18.79
CA THR A 495 -21.10 7.20 20.20
C THR A 495 -21.76 5.84 20.42
N ASN A 496 -22.69 5.45 19.55
CA ASN A 496 -23.49 4.23 19.74
C ASN A 496 -22.88 3.01 19.05
N TRP A 497 -22.11 3.22 17.97
CA TRP A 497 -21.56 2.15 17.15
C TRP A 497 -20.04 2.03 17.19
N GLY A 498 -19.33 3.02 17.75
CA GLY A 498 -17.87 2.99 17.87
C GLY A 498 -17.13 3.14 16.55
N ILE A 499 -17.79 3.65 15.50
CA ILE A 499 -17.13 3.96 14.22
C ILE A 499 -16.30 5.23 14.40
N HIS A 500 -15.03 5.19 14.00
CA HIS A 500 -14.17 6.37 14.12
C HIS A 500 -14.64 7.49 13.19
N GLU A 501 -14.60 8.74 13.66
CA GLU A 501 -15.02 9.92 12.87
C GLU A 501 -14.28 9.99 11.52
N SER A 502 -13.01 9.62 11.50
CA SER A 502 -12.17 9.63 10.30
C SER A 502 -12.51 8.56 9.25
N ASP A 503 -13.34 7.58 9.60
CA ASP A 503 -13.83 6.49 8.75
C ASP A 503 -15.24 6.76 8.19
N ILE A 504 -15.80 7.92 8.49
CA ILE A 504 -17.11 8.36 8.01
C ILE A 504 -16.92 9.30 6.83
N LEU A 505 -17.54 8.97 5.69
CA LEU A 505 -17.60 9.80 4.49
C LEU A 505 -19.02 10.38 4.38
N ILE A 506 -19.17 11.67 4.69
CA ILE A 506 -20.48 12.34 4.57
C ILE A 506 -20.73 12.72 3.12
N ASP A 507 -21.84 12.24 2.56
CA ASP A 507 -22.38 12.73 1.30
C ASP A 507 -23.43 13.82 1.58
N THR A 508 -23.06 15.06 1.24
CA THR A 508 -23.92 16.24 1.42
C THR A 508 -25.01 16.34 0.36
N LEU A 509 -25.21 15.32 -0.48
CA LEU A 509 -26.19 15.19 -1.56
C LEU A 509 -26.10 16.27 -2.63
N THR A 510 -25.75 15.82 -3.84
CA THR A 510 -25.74 16.67 -5.03
C THR A 510 -27.03 16.47 -5.85
N PHE A 511 -27.75 17.56 -6.12
CA PHE A 511 -28.94 17.56 -6.98
C PHE A 511 -28.68 18.27 -8.31
N THR A 512 -29.50 17.99 -9.32
CA THR A 512 -29.39 18.68 -10.61
C THR A 512 -29.86 20.13 -10.53
N ILE A 513 -29.03 21.05 -11.02
CA ILE A 513 -29.36 22.47 -11.19
C ILE A 513 -29.84 22.80 -12.61
N CYS A 514 -30.02 21.78 -13.46
CA CYS A 514 -30.26 21.92 -14.90
C CYS A 514 -31.73 21.75 -15.31
N THR A 515 -32.66 21.63 -14.37
CA THR A 515 -34.09 21.38 -14.62
C THR A 515 -34.87 22.66 -14.98
N GLY A 516 -34.29 23.84 -14.70
CA GLY A 516 -34.96 25.12 -14.85
C GLY A 516 -35.99 25.45 -13.76
N GLN A 517 -36.20 24.57 -12.78
CA GLN A 517 -37.12 24.80 -11.67
C GLN A 517 -36.50 25.72 -10.62
N GLU A 518 -37.27 26.68 -10.08
CA GLU A 518 -36.74 27.67 -9.13
C GLU A 518 -36.22 27.01 -7.84
N GLU A 519 -36.87 25.94 -7.40
CA GLU A 519 -36.52 25.23 -6.17
C GLU A 519 -35.15 24.54 -6.25
N SER A 520 -34.65 24.19 -7.44
CA SER A 520 -33.36 23.49 -7.60
C SER A 520 -32.18 24.40 -7.95
N ARG A 521 -32.42 25.69 -8.21
CA ARG A 521 -31.34 26.62 -8.63
C ARG A 521 -30.25 26.80 -7.58
N LYS A 522 -30.59 26.67 -6.29
CA LYS A 522 -29.64 26.86 -5.18
C LYS A 522 -29.04 25.56 -4.64
N ASP A 523 -29.37 24.42 -5.21
CA ASP A 523 -28.88 23.13 -4.69
C ASP A 523 -27.35 22.99 -4.83
N GLY A 524 -26.78 23.54 -5.91
CA GLY A 524 -25.32 23.54 -6.15
C GLY A 524 -24.54 24.30 -5.07
N ILE A 525 -24.89 25.58 -4.84
CA ILE A 525 -24.27 26.38 -3.78
C ILE A 525 -24.52 25.80 -2.38
N ALA A 526 -25.72 25.25 -2.12
CA ALA A 526 -26.02 24.63 -0.83
C ALA A 526 -25.11 23.43 -0.52
N THR A 527 -24.75 22.66 -1.55
CA THR A 527 -23.80 21.53 -1.43
C THR A 527 -22.39 22.03 -1.07
N ILE A 528 -21.89 23.05 -1.79
CA ILE A 528 -20.56 23.65 -1.56
C ILE A 528 -20.45 24.23 -0.14
N GLU A 529 -21.45 25.00 0.29
CA GLU A 529 -21.46 25.61 1.62
C GLU A 529 -21.59 24.58 2.74
N ALA A 530 -22.37 23.50 2.53
CA ALA A 530 -22.46 22.41 3.49
C ALA A 530 -21.12 21.68 3.68
N ILE A 531 -20.39 21.42 2.59
CA ILE A 531 -19.03 20.84 2.65
C ILE A 531 -18.11 21.76 3.46
N ARG A 532 -18.09 23.06 3.13
CA ARG A 532 -17.24 24.05 3.82
C ARG A 532 -17.53 24.12 5.31
N GLU A 533 -18.82 24.15 5.67
CA GLU A 533 -19.23 24.26 7.06
C GLU A 533 -18.93 22.96 7.83
N LEU A 534 -19.14 21.80 7.22
CA LEU A 534 -18.82 20.51 7.83
C LEU A 534 -17.31 20.39 8.07
N LYS A 535 -16.48 20.74 7.08
CA LYS A 535 -15.01 20.72 7.22
C LYS A 535 -14.50 21.66 8.31
N ARG A 536 -15.18 22.78 8.52
CA ARG A 536 -14.86 23.72 9.60
C ARG A 536 -15.21 23.16 10.99
N ARG A 537 -16.31 22.41 11.12
CA ARG A 537 -16.78 21.86 12.40
C ARG A 537 -16.12 20.54 12.76
N ARG A 538 -15.93 19.68 11.76
CA ARG A 538 -15.46 18.30 11.84
C ARG A 538 -14.29 18.11 10.87
N PRO A 539 -13.09 18.59 11.22
CA PRO A 539 -11.94 18.50 10.32
C PRO A 539 -11.49 17.05 10.08
N ASP A 540 -11.86 16.12 10.96
CA ASP A 540 -11.47 14.70 10.89
C ASP A 540 -12.40 13.86 10.02
N VAL A 541 -13.68 14.23 9.89
CA VAL A 541 -14.63 13.56 9.00
C VAL A 541 -14.23 13.72 7.53
N GLN A 542 -14.54 12.73 6.71
CA GLN A 542 -14.38 12.79 5.26
C GLN A 542 -15.69 13.25 4.60
N THR A 543 -15.58 13.76 3.39
CA THR A 543 -16.69 14.23 2.55
C THR A 543 -16.62 13.60 1.18
N THR A 544 -17.79 13.24 0.65
CA THR A 544 -17.93 12.67 -0.69
C THR A 544 -19.16 13.24 -1.38
N LEU A 545 -19.26 13.04 -2.69
CA LEU A 545 -20.50 13.31 -3.43
C LEU A 545 -20.53 12.56 -4.76
N GLY A 546 -21.74 12.24 -5.21
CA GLY A 546 -22.02 11.84 -6.60
C GLY A 546 -21.99 13.02 -7.55
N LEU A 547 -20.83 13.31 -8.17
CA LEU A 547 -20.62 14.54 -8.96
C LEU A 547 -21.55 14.62 -10.16
N SER A 548 -21.77 13.49 -10.83
CA SER A 548 -22.54 13.43 -12.08
C SER A 548 -24.00 13.85 -11.93
N ASN A 549 -24.53 13.95 -10.71
CA ASN A 549 -25.90 14.38 -10.44
C ASN A 549 -26.12 15.88 -10.73
N ILE A 550 -25.09 16.73 -10.58
CA ILE A 550 -25.20 18.20 -10.77
C ILE A 550 -25.66 18.58 -12.19
N SER A 551 -25.20 17.80 -13.18
CA SER A 551 -25.34 18.09 -14.61
C SER A 551 -26.37 17.22 -15.34
N PHE A 552 -27.18 16.48 -14.58
CA PHE A 552 -28.22 15.64 -15.16
C PHE A 552 -29.23 16.48 -15.97
N GLY A 553 -29.44 16.12 -17.23
CA GLY A 553 -30.30 16.85 -18.17
C GLY A 553 -29.55 17.66 -19.24
N LEU A 554 -28.24 17.85 -19.11
CA LEU A 554 -27.41 18.54 -20.12
C LEU A 554 -26.83 17.59 -21.18
N ASN A 555 -26.43 18.16 -22.32
CA ASN A 555 -25.69 17.44 -23.35
C ASN A 555 -24.26 17.06 -22.87
N PRO A 556 -23.61 16.04 -23.47
CA PRO A 556 -22.32 15.54 -22.97
C PRO A 556 -21.20 16.60 -22.83
N ALA A 557 -21.12 17.56 -23.76
CA ALA A 557 -20.08 18.59 -23.73
C ALA A 557 -20.30 19.59 -22.57
N ALA A 558 -21.54 20.05 -22.38
CA ALA A 558 -21.90 20.92 -21.27
C ALA A 558 -21.75 20.24 -19.91
N ARG A 559 -21.97 18.91 -19.82
CA ARG A 559 -21.72 18.13 -18.60
C ARG A 559 -20.26 18.12 -18.19
N ILE A 560 -19.33 17.97 -19.15
CA ILE A 560 -17.89 17.98 -18.90
C ILE A 560 -17.47 19.32 -18.26
N LEU A 561 -17.93 20.43 -18.84
CA LEU A 561 -17.67 21.76 -18.30
C LEU A 561 -18.25 21.92 -16.89
N LEU A 562 -19.56 21.68 -16.72
CA LEU A 562 -20.23 21.92 -15.44
C LEU A 562 -19.68 21.03 -14.32
N ASN A 563 -19.43 19.75 -14.59
CA ASN A 563 -18.83 18.84 -13.61
C ASN A 563 -17.41 19.27 -13.22
N SER A 564 -16.59 19.71 -14.18
CA SER A 564 -15.20 20.12 -13.91
C SER A 564 -15.15 21.40 -13.07
N VAL A 565 -15.99 22.39 -13.38
CA VAL A 565 -16.07 23.65 -12.62
C VAL A 565 -16.67 23.43 -11.23
N PHE A 566 -17.74 22.63 -11.12
CA PHE A 566 -18.37 22.35 -9.84
C PHE A 566 -17.43 21.58 -8.89
N LEU A 567 -16.69 20.61 -9.43
CA LEU A 567 -15.69 19.87 -8.66
C LEU A 567 -14.55 20.77 -8.16
N ASP A 568 -14.02 21.66 -9.00
CA ASP A 568 -12.99 22.64 -8.58
C ASP A 568 -13.48 23.51 -7.41
N GLU A 569 -14.72 23.97 -7.46
CA GLU A 569 -15.33 24.74 -6.35
C GLU A 569 -15.53 23.89 -5.07
N CYS A 570 -15.94 22.62 -5.21
CA CYS A 570 -16.10 21.72 -4.06
C CYS A 570 -14.76 21.37 -3.41
N VAL A 571 -13.72 21.11 -4.21
CA VAL A 571 -12.36 20.84 -3.69
C VAL A 571 -11.81 22.06 -2.96
N ARG A 572 -12.03 23.28 -3.48
CA ARG A 572 -11.68 24.52 -2.76
C ARG A 572 -12.47 24.71 -1.46
N ALA A 573 -13.69 24.16 -1.39
CA ALA A 573 -14.48 24.16 -0.16
C ALA A 573 -14.04 23.09 0.85
N GLY A 574 -13.16 22.15 0.46
CA GLY A 574 -12.61 21.11 1.31
C GLY A 574 -13.13 19.70 1.03
N LEU A 575 -13.71 19.44 -0.14
CA LEU A 575 -14.14 18.10 -0.55
C LEU A 575 -12.94 17.12 -0.61
N ASP A 576 -13.04 15.98 0.07
CA ASP A 576 -11.94 14.99 0.07
C ASP A 576 -12.07 13.99 -1.07
N SER A 577 -13.31 13.60 -1.43
CA SER A 577 -13.55 12.54 -2.42
C SER A 577 -14.75 12.83 -3.30
N ALA A 578 -14.81 12.21 -4.47
CA ALA A 578 -15.96 12.32 -5.36
C ALA A 578 -16.16 11.03 -6.16
N ILE A 579 -17.41 10.58 -6.27
CA ILE A 579 -17.84 9.52 -7.17
C ILE A 579 -17.98 10.15 -8.57
N VAL A 580 -17.05 9.81 -9.47
CA VAL A 580 -16.83 10.52 -10.74
C VAL A 580 -16.40 9.60 -11.88
N HIS A 581 -16.66 10.07 -13.10
CA HIS A 581 -15.95 9.60 -14.29
C HIS A 581 -14.66 10.41 -14.47
N ALA A 582 -13.55 9.89 -13.94
CA ALA A 582 -12.28 10.63 -13.82
C ALA A 582 -11.74 11.19 -15.15
N SER A 583 -11.86 10.45 -16.26
CA SER A 583 -11.40 10.87 -17.60
C SER A 583 -12.17 12.05 -18.20
N LYS A 584 -13.36 12.35 -17.69
CA LYS A 584 -14.24 13.45 -18.16
C LYS A 584 -14.05 14.75 -17.38
N ILE A 585 -13.15 14.78 -16.40
CA ILE A 585 -12.79 16.00 -15.67
C ILE A 585 -11.61 16.67 -16.37
N LEU A 586 -11.80 17.89 -16.86
CA LEU A 586 -10.77 18.64 -17.58
C LEU A 586 -10.20 19.78 -16.73
N PRO A 587 -8.92 20.15 -16.91
CA PRO A 587 -8.35 21.34 -16.30
C PRO A 587 -9.14 22.58 -16.73
N ILE A 588 -9.39 23.49 -15.78
CA ILE A 588 -10.14 24.73 -16.03
C ILE A 588 -9.52 25.56 -17.18
N ALA A 589 -8.20 25.53 -17.33
CA ALA A 589 -7.47 26.21 -18.40
C ALA A 589 -7.79 25.72 -19.83
N ARG A 590 -8.45 24.55 -19.99
CA ARG A 590 -8.90 24.04 -21.29
C ARG A 590 -10.23 24.65 -21.76
N PHE A 591 -10.91 25.43 -20.91
CA PHE A 591 -12.15 26.12 -21.24
C PHE A 591 -11.90 27.62 -21.46
N THR A 592 -12.76 28.23 -22.25
CA THR A 592 -12.77 29.68 -22.43
C THR A 592 -13.26 30.38 -21.16
N GLU A 593 -12.86 31.64 -20.97
CA GLU A 593 -13.31 32.45 -19.82
C GLU A 593 -14.83 32.60 -19.78
N GLU A 594 -15.48 32.69 -20.95
CA GLU A 594 -16.94 32.77 -21.07
C GLU A 594 -17.64 31.48 -20.62
N GLU A 595 -17.11 30.31 -20.99
CA GLU A 595 -17.64 29.00 -20.57
C GLU A 595 -17.54 28.82 -19.05
N VAL A 596 -16.37 29.11 -18.47
CA VAL A 596 -16.13 28.97 -17.02
C VAL A 596 -17.02 29.92 -16.24
N THR A 597 -17.12 31.18 -16.68
CA THR A 597 -17.97 32.19 -16.01
C THR A 597 -19.44 31.78 -16.05
N THR A 598 -19.93 31.29 -17.19
CA THR A 598 -21.32 30.84 -17.33
C THR A 598 -21.62 29.65 -16.41
N ALA A 599 -20.69 28.69 -16.30
CA ALA A 599 -20.83 27.55 -15.39
C ALA A 599 -20.84 28.00 -13.92
N LEU A 600 -19.95 28.92 -13.53
CA LEU A 600 -19.93 29.49 -12.17
C LEU A 600 -21.22 30.26 -11.86
N ASP A 601 -21.72 31.04 -12.80
CA ASP A 601 -22.98 31.76 -12.63
C ASP A 601 -24.16 30.81 -12.45
N LEU A 602 -24.16 29.66 -13.14
CA LEU A 602 -25.18 28.62 -12.95
C LEU A 602 -25.08 27.96 -11.56
N ILE A 603 -23.86 27.59 -11.11
CA ILE A 603 -23.62 26.95 -9.80
C ILE A 603 -24.02 27.87 -8.65
N HIS A 604 -23.73 29.17 -8.77
CA HIS A 604 -23.95 30.18 -7.73
C HIS A 604 -25.29 30.94 -7.88
N ASP A 605 -26.16 30.55 -8.82
CA ASP A 605 -27.43 31.21 -9.14
C ASP A 605 -27.30 32.73 -9.38
N ARG A 606 -26.25 33.15 -10.12
CA ARG A 606 -25.98 34.56 -10.45
C ARG A 606 -26.75 34.98 -11.70
N ARG A 607 -27.92 35.60 -11.49
CA ARG A 607 -28.82 36.06 -12.56
C ARG A 607 -28.85 37.58 -12.67
N ALA A 608 -29.11 38.07 -13.88
CA ALA A 608 -29.37 39.49 -14.17
C ALA A 608 -30.57 39.62 -15.12
N GLU A 609 -31.13 40.82 -15.22
CA GLU A 609 -32.25 41.07 -16.15
C GLU A 609 -31.84 40.74 -17.59
N GLY A 610 -32.53 39.75 -18.21
CA GLY A 610 -32.20 39.26 -19.55
C GLY A 610 -31.07 38.21 -19.63
N TYR A 611 -30.54 37.75 -18.49
CA TYR A 611 -29.49 36.73 -18.42
C TYR A 611 -29.89 35.59 -17.46
N ASP A 612 -30.14 34.42 -18.03
CA ASP A 612 -30.23 33.14 -17.31
C ASP A 612 -29.02 32.28 -17.69
N PRO A 613 -28.15 31.89 -16.72
CA PRO A 613 -26.93 31.17 -17.00
C PRO A 613 -27.19 29.75 -17.56
N LEU A 614 -28.32 29.12 -17.24
CA LEU A 614 -28.70 27.82 -17.83
C LEU A 614 -29.03 27.99 -19.32
N GLN A 615 -29.80 29.02 -19.67
CA GLN A 615 -30.11 29.31 -21.08
C GLN A 615 -28.85 29.68 -21.88
N LYS A 616 -27.98 30.50 -21.27
CA LYS A 616 -26.69 30.86 -21.87
C LYS A 616 -25.80 29.63 -22.06
N LEU A 617 -25.71 28.76 -21.06
CA LEU A 617 -24.95 27.51 -21.14
C LEU A 617 -25.48 26.60 -22.25
N MET A 618 -26.81 26.47 -22.38
CA MET A 618 -27.41 25.70 -23.47
C MET A 618 -27.08 26.29 -24.85
N ALA A 619 -27.11 27.62 -24.99
CA ALA A 619 -26.78 28.31 -26.24
C ALA A 619 -25.29 28.16 -26.61
N LEU A 620 -24.36 28.21 -25.64
CA LEU A 620 -22.93 28.01 -25.86
C LEU A 620 -22.62 26.64 -26.47
N PHE A 621 -23.42 25.63 -26.15
CA PHE A 621 -23.24 24.25 -26.63
C PHE A 621 -24.31 23.81 -27.65
N GLU A 622 -25.03 24.75 -28.26
CA GLU A 622 -26.04 24.46 -29.27
C GLU A 622 -25.38 24.02 -30.59
N GLY A 623 -25.59 22.75 -30.98
CA GLY A 623 -24.93 22.15 -32.15
C GLY A 623 -23.44 21.82 -31.96
N ALA A 624 -22.85 22.14 -30.80
CA ALA A 624 -21.44 21.94 -30.49
C ALA A 624 -21.09 20.46 -30.20
N THR A 625 -20.92 19.66 -31.26
CA THR A 625 -20.51 18.26 -31.11
C THR A 625 -19.03 18.14 -30.72
N THR A 626 -18.68 17.05 -30.03
CA THR A 626 -17.28 16.73 -29.70
C THR A 626 -16.38 16.58 -30.92
N LYS A 627 -16.94 16.26 -32.10
CA LYS A 627 -16.18 16.12 -33.35
C LYS A 627 -15.95 17.46 -34.07
N SER A 628 -16.90 18.41 -34.01
CA SER A 628 -16.77 19.71 -34.70
C SER A 628 -15.64 20.58 -34.16
N LEU A 629 -15.36 20.54 -32.85
CA LEU A 629 -14.25 21.29 -32.21
C LEU A 629 -12.86 20.86 -32.70
N LYS A 630 -12.72 19.66 -33.28
CA LYS A 630 -11.47 19.17 -33.88
C LYS A 630 -11.20 19.72 -35.29
N ALA A 631 -12.22 20.23 -35.99
CA ALA A 631 -12.11 20.59 -37.41
C ALA A 631 -11.34 21.89 -37.65
N GLY A 632 -11.85 23.04 -37.18
CA GLY A 632 -11.28 24.37 -37.51
C GLY A 632 -9.82 24.54 -37.05
N LYS A 633 -9.43 23.88 -35.95
CA LYS A 633 -8.05 23.89 -35.45
C LYS A 633 -7.03 23.40 -36.49
N ALA A 634 -7.42 22.48 -37.38
CA ALA A 634 -6.54 21.98 -38.44
C ALA A 634 -6.34 23.01 -39.58
N GLU A 635 -7.36 23.82 -39.90
CA GLU A 635 -7.28 24.88 -40.92
C GLU A 635 -6.44 26.07 -40.44
N GLU A 636 -6.56 26.41 -39.15
CA GLU A 636 -5.83 27.51 -38.52
C GLU A 636 -4.32 27.24 -38.42
N LEU A 637 -3.94 25.98 -38.13
CA LEU A 637 -2.55 25.53 -38.08
C LEU A 637 -1.89 25.55 -39.47
N ALA A 638 -2.64 25.22 -40.53
CA ALA A 638 -2.13 25.19 -41.90
C ALA A 638 -1.81 26.58 -42.47
N ALA A 639 -2.48 27.63 -41.95
CA ALA A 639 -2.30 29.02 -42.38
C ALA A 639 -1.04 29.71 -41.78
N LEU A 640 -0.35 29.07 -40.82
CA LEU A 640 0.85 29.63 -40.19
C LEU A 640 2.10 29.52 -41.08
N PRO A 641 3.05 30.49 -40.99
CA PRO A 641 4.39 30.36 -41.57
C PRO A 641 5.11 29.11 -41.07
N LEU A 642 5.98 28.51 -41.88
CA LEU A 642 6.61 27.20 -41.62
C LEU A 642 7.27 27.07 -40.24
N ASP A 643 8.06 28.05 -39.82
CA ASP A 643 8.76 28.02 -38.53
C ASP A 643 7.79 28.10 -37.34
N GLU A 644 6.77 28.95 -37.44
CA GLU A 644 5.71 29.05 -36.43
C GLU A 644 4.83 27.80 -36.43
N ARG A 645 4.60 27.19 -37.59
CA ARG A 645 3.85 25.93 -37.75
C ARG A 645 4.58 24.77 -37.10
N LEU A 646 5.90 24.62 -37.34
CA LEU A 646 6.74 23.63 -36.70
C LEU A 646 6.82 23.83 -35.19
N LYS A 647 6.99 25.07 -34.71
CA LYS A 647 6.94 25.38 -33.26
C LYS A 647 5.59 25.03 -32.64
N ARG A 648 4.50 25.40 -33.31
CA ARG A 648 3.14 25.15 -32.84
C ARG A 648 2.81 23.65 -32.78
N ARG A 649 3.29 22.86 -33.75
CA ARG A 649 3.18 21.39 -33.72
C ARG A 649 3.89 20.76 -32.53
N ILE A 650 5.05 21.27 -32.16
CA ILE A 650 5.76 20.82 -30.96
C ILE A 650 4.99 21.23 -29.69
N ILE A 651 4.49 22.46 -29.60
CA ILE A 651 3.74 22.95 -28.43
C ILE A 651 2.42 22.20 -28.23
N ASP A 652 1.68 21.97 -29.31
CA ASP A 652 0.36 21.33 -29.27
C ASP A 652 0.45 19.79 -29.32
N GLY A 653 1.65 19.22 -29.51
CA GLY A 653 1.87 17.77 -29.58
C GLY A 653 1.28 17.12 -30.84
N GLU A 654 1.24 17.84 -31.96
CA GLU A 654 0.58 17.43 -33.21
C GLU A 654 1.56 16.78 -34.21
N LYS A 655 1.39 15.47 -34.43
CA LYS A 655 2.24 14.68 -35.34
C LYS A 655 1.81 14.78 -36.81
N ASN A 656 0.53 15.01 -37.09
CA ASN A 656 -0.01 14.88 -38.46
C ASN A 656 0.44 16.04 -39.36
N GLY A 657 1.24 15.75 -40.39
CA GLY A 657 1.81 16.76 -41.28
C GLY A 657 3.16 17.33 -40.82
N LEU A 658 3.72 16.82 -39.72
CA LEU A 658 5.06 17.17 -39.23
C LEU A 658 6.15 16.85 -40.27
N GLU A 659 6.14 15.65 -40.85
CA GLU A 659 7.16 15.23 -41.83
C GLU A 659 7.16 16.10 -43.10
N ALA A 660 5.98 16.52 -43.55
CA ALA A 660 5.85 17.42 -44.70
C ALA A 660 6.46 18.79 -44.41
N ASP A 661 6.21 19.33 -43.23
CA ASP A 661 6.79 20.60 -42.78
C ASP A 661 8.31 20.50 -42.57
N LEU A 662 8.81 19.36 -42.07
CA LEU A 662 10.25 19.11 -41.94
C LEU A 662 10.94 18.94 -43.30
N ALA A 663 10.28 18.29 -44.26
CA ALA A 663 10.77 18.16 -45.63
C ALA A 663 10.82 19.51 -46.37
N GLU A 664 9.85 20.40 -46.10
CA GLU A 664 9.85 21.78 -46.58
C GLU A 664 11.03 22.55 -45.95
N ALA A 665 11.23 22.45 -44.63
CA ALA A 665 12.29 23.15 -43.91
C ALA A 665 13.72 22.69 -44.33
N LEU A 666 13.88 21.41 -44.68
CA LEU A 666 15.14 20.84 -45.17
C LEU A 666 15.59 21.40 -46.52
N GLN A 667 14.71 22.05 -47.30
CA GLN A 667 15.09 22.65 -48.58
C GLN A 667 15.90 23.94 -48.40
N ASP A 668 15.64 24.66 -47.29
CA ASP A 668 16.18 26.00 -47.07
C ASP A 668 17.32 26.04 -46.04
N ARG A 669 17.42 25.05 -45.12
CA ARG A 669 18.43 25.04 -44.06
C ARG A 669 18.87 23.62 -43.61
N PRO A 670 20.10 23.46 -43.11
CA PRO A 670 20.62 22.20 -42.60
C PRO A 670 19.74 21.58 -41.51
N ALA A 671 19.70 20.24 -41.45
CA ALA A 671 18.94 19.47 -40.47
C ALA A 671 19.24 19.90 -39.01
N LEU A 672 20.50 20.21 -38.71
CA LEU A 672 20.92 20.67 -37.38
C LEU A 672 20.34 22.04 -37.01
N ASP A 673 20.18 22.97 -37.97
CA ASP A 673 19.66 24.31 -37.71
C ASP A 673 18.15 24.26 -37.47
N ILE A 674 17.43 23.35 -38.15
CA ILE A 674 16.00 23.10 -37.91
C ILE A 674 15.78 22.63 -36.46
N VAL A 675 16.60 21.68 -36.00
CA VAL A 675 16.56 21.21 -34.62
C VAL A 675 16.87 22.35 -33.65
N ASN A 676 18.01 23.03 -33.84
CA ASN A 676 18.55 23.97 -32.86
C ASN A 676 17.76 25.28 -32.75
N GLU A 677 17.26 25.80 -33.86
CA GLU A 677 16.65 27.14 -33.92
C GLU A 677 15.12 27.12 -33.96
N THR A 678 14.49 26.02 -34.40
CA THR A 678 13.03 25.94 -34.55
C THR A 678 12.40 24.97 -33.56
N LEU A 679 12.81 23.70 -33.57
CA LEU A 679 12.17 22.66 -32.77
C LEU A 679 12.49 22.83 -31.27
N LEU A 680 13.74 23.15 -30.92
CA LEU A 680 14.13 23.44 -29.54
C LEU A 680 13.43 24.68 -28.96
N ASP A 681 13.13 25.67 -29.80
CA ASP A 681 12.38 26.86 -29.37
C ASP A 681 10.93 26.52 -29.01
N GLY A 682 10.27 25.62 -29.75
CA GLY A 682 8.95 25.10 -29.38
C GLY A 682 8.97 24.36 -28.04
N MET A 683 10.01 23.56 -27.80
CA MET A 683 10.19 22.85 -26.52
C MET A 683 10.45 23.77 -25.32
N LYS A 684 11.08 24.94 -25.51
CA LYS A 684 11.24 25.94 -24.44
C LYS A 684 9.89 26.46 -23.96
N VAL A 685 8.95 26.73 -24.88
CA VAL A 685 7.60 27.20 -24.55
C VAL A 685 6.80 26.13 -23.78
N VAL A 686 6.92 24.86 -24.16
CA VAL A 686 6.32 23.73 -23.41
C VAL A 686 6.84 23.69 -21.96
N GLY A 687 8.14 23.90 -21.77
CA GLY A 687 8.76 23.98 -20.44
C GLY A 687 8.22 25.14 -19.59
N GLU A 688 7.99 26.31 -20.20
CA GLU A 688 7.42 27.48 -19.52
C GLU A 688 5.97 27.25 -19.08
N LEU A 689 5.13 26.63 -19.93
CA LEU A 689 3.74 26.31 -19.63
C LEU A 689 3.59 25.23 -18.56
N PHE A 690 4.51 24.26 -18.50
CA PHE A 690 4.55 23.27 -17.43
C PHE A 690 4.99 23.91 -16.10
N GLY A 691 6.04 24.74 -16.13
CA GLY A 691 6.53 25.45 -14.95
C GLY A 691 5.53 26.45 -14.35
N SER A 692 4.61 26.98 -15.16
CA SER A 692 3.50 27.83 -14.69
C SER A 692 2.29 27.04 -14.18
N GLY A 693 2.30 25.71 -14.27
CA GLY A 693 1.17 24.83 -13.92
C GLY A 693 0.00 24.86 -14.91
N GLN A 694 0.10 25.62 -16.00
CA GLN A 694 -0.95 25.76 -17.01
C GLN A 694 -1.02 24.56 -17.97
N MET A 695 0.08 23.79 -18.07
CA MET A 695 0.16 22.55 -18.85
C MET A 695 0.50 21.38 -17.93
N GLN A 696 -0.27 20.31 -18.02
CA GLN A 696 -0.05 19.10 -17.23
C GLN A 696 0.94 18.13 -17.91
N LEU A 697 1.56 17.28 -17.09
CA LEU A 697 2.57 16.29 -17.50
C LEU A 697 2.23 15.47 -18.76
N PRO A 698 1.00 14.96 -18.98
CA PRO A 698 0.71 14.14 -20.17
C PRO A 698 0.96 14.85 -21.50
N PHE A 699 0.85 16.18 -21.53
CA PHE A 699 0.94 16.96 -22.77
C PHE A 699 2.38 17.38 -23.04
N VAL A 700 3.19 17.52 -21.99
CA VAL A 700 4.65 17.63 -22.09
C VAL A 700 5.24 16.36 -22.71
N LEU A 701 4.74 15.19 -22.32
CA LEU A 701 5.17 13.90 -22.91
C LEU A 701 4.79 13.81 -24.39
N GLN A 702 3.59 14.25 -24.76
CA GLN A 702 3.14 14.29 -26.15
C GLN A 702 4.04 15.19 -27.01
N SER A 703 4.38 16.40 -26.54
CA SER A 703 5.33 17.30 -27.21
C SER A 703 6.72 16.68 -27.39
N ALA A 704 7.20 15.93 -26.39
CA ALA A 704 8.49 15.23 -26.45
C ALA A 704 8.49 14.10 -27.51
N GLU A 705 7.37 13.43 -27.73
CA GLU A 705 7.25 12.43 -28.80
C GLU A 705 7.28 13.04 -30.20
N VAL A 706 6.59 14.17 -30.40
CA VAL A 706 6.63 14.93 -31.67
C VAL A 706 8.04 15.43 -31.94
N MET A 707 8.74 15.92 -30.90
CA MET A 707 10.15 16.30 -30.97
C MET A 707 11.04 15.13 -31.39
N LYS A 708 10.89 13.95 -30.79
CA LYS A 708 11.67 12.75 -31.16
C LYS A 708 11.40 12.31 -32.59
N THR A 709 10.14 12.35 -33.02
CA THR A 709 9.75 12.02 -34.40
C THR A 709 10.40 12.99 -35.39
N ALA A 710 10.43 14.29 -35.06
CA ALA A 710 11.09 15.28 -35.88
C ALA A 710 12.61 15.08 -35.97
N VAL A 711 13.27 14.81 -34.85
CA VAL A 711 14.72 14.55 -34.82
C VAL A 711 15.07 13.27 -35.57
N ALA A 712 14.33 12.18 -35.40
CA ALA A 712 14.55 10.92 -36.11
C ALA A 712 14.38 11.07 -37.64
N TYR A 713 13.47 11.95 -38.07
CA TYR A 713 13.31 12.30 -39.48
C TYR A 713 14.49 13.11 -40.03
N LEU A 714 15.06 14.00 -39.21
CA LEU A 714 16.18 14.87 -39.59
C LEU A 714 17.56 14.17 -39.47
N GLU A 715 17.70 13.16 -38.62
CA GLU A 715 18.95 12.44 -38.31
C GLU A 715 19.66 11.85 -39.55
N PRO A 716 18.98 11.20 -40.52
CA PRO A 716 19.62 10.72 -41.76
C PRO A 716 20.18 11.84 -42.64
N HIS A 717 19.74 13.08 -42.43
CA HIS A 717 20.14 14.28 -43.17
C HIS A 717 21.24 15.09 -42.45
N MET A 718 21.76 14.58 -41.32
CA MET A 718 22.90 15.18 -40.60
C MET A 718 24.22 14.59 -41.12
N GLU A 719 25.19 15.44 -41.46
CA GLU A 719 26.54 14.98 -41.82
C GLU A 719 27.23 14.38 -40.58
N LYS A 720 27.66 13.11 -40.65
CA LYS A 720 28.41 12.46 -39.57
C LYS A 720 29.82 13.06 -39.48
N SER A 721 30.09 13.82 -38.44
CA SER A 721 31.45 14.12 -37.99
C SER A 721 31.87 13.08 -36.94
N ASP A 722 33.05 12.48 -37.11
CA ASP A 722 33.71 11.61 -36.11
C ASP A 722 34.17 12.46 -34.91
N SER A 723 33.23 12.91 -34.08
CA SER A 723 33.53 13.46 -32.76
C SER A 723 33.25 12.41 -31.69
N GLU A 724 34.26 12.10 -30.86
CA GLU A 724 34.05 11.50 -29.53
C GLU A 724 32.89 12.25 -28.84
N GLY A 725 31.89 11.53 -28.30
CA GLY A 725 30.66 12.11 -27.76
C GLY A 725 30.90 13.26 -26.76
N LYS A 726 29.88 14.13 -26.54
CA LYS A 726 30.07 15.34 -25.71
C LYS A 726 30.68 15.05 -24.33
N GLY A 727 30.28 13.94 -23.72
CA GLY A 727 30.78 13.44 -22.44
C GLY A 727 29.83 12.37 -21.91
N THR A 728 30.12 11.86 -20.71
CA THR A 728 29.28 10.84 -20.06
C THR A 728 28.68 11.38 -18.77
N ILE A 729 27.38 11.18 -18.53
CA ILE A 729 26.71 11.48 -17.26
C ILE A 729 26.10 10.21 -16.68
N VAL A 730 26.24 10.02 -15.37
CA VAL A 730 25.45 9.02 -14.63
C VAL A 730 24.23 9.71 -14.03
N LEU A 731 23.03 9.20 -14.32
CA LEU A 731 21.76 9.76 -13.82
C LEU A 731 21.03 8.75 -12.93
N ALA A 732 20.57 9.18 -11.76
CA ALA A 732 19.81 8.34 -10.83
C ALA A 732 18.80 9.14 -10.00
N THR A 733 17.73 8.51 -9.53
CA THR A 733 16.99 9.04 -8.37
C THR A 733 17.55 8.41 -7.11
N VAL A 734 17.50 9.14 -5.99
CA VAL A 734 18.12 8.66 -4.76
C VAL A 734 17.26 7.62 -4.04
N ARG A 735 17.92 6.73 -3.28
CA ARG A 735 17.42 5.95 -2.14
C ARG A 735 16.18 6.59 -1.49
N GLY A 736 15.02 5.94 -1.63
CA GLY A 736 13.72 6.38 -1.09
C GLY A 736 12.83 7.19 -2.05
N ASP A 737 13.34 7.55 -3.23
CA ASP A 737 12.58 8.29 -4.24
C ASP A 737 12.27 7.43 -5.47
N VAL A 738 10.99 7.12 -5.66
CA VAL A 738 10.48 6.31 -6.78
C VAL A 738 10.18 7.14 -8.04
N HIS A 739 10.29 8.47 -7.98
CA HIS A 739 9.85 9.34 -9.06
C HIS A 739 10.94 9.55 -10.11
N ASP A 740 10.84 8.84 -11.23
CA ASP A 740 11.80 8.92 -12.33
C ASP A 740 11.46 9.90 -13.44
N ILE A 741 10.26 10.48 -13.44
CA ILE A 741 9.76 11.29 -14.55
C ILE A 741 10.74 12.43 -14.91
N GLY A 742 11.21 13.17 -13.90
CA GLY A 742 12.18 14.25 -14.10
C GLY A 742 13.54 13.74 -14.60
N LYS A 743 14.04 12.62 -14.05
CA LYS A 743 15.30 11.99 -14.45
C LYS A 743 15.25 11.46 -15.89
N ASN A 744 14.20 10.74 -16.26
CA ASN A 744 14.02 10.19 -17.60
C ASN A 744 13.85 11.31 -18.63
N LEU A 745 13.22 12.43 -18.26
CA LEU A 745 13.17 13.62 -19.11
C LEU A 745 14.56 14.23 -19.32
N VAL A 746 15.41 14.26 -18.28
CA VAL A 746 16.82 14.70 -18.39
C VAL A 746 17.63 13.74 -19.26
N ASP A 747 17.46 12.42 -19.09
CA ASP A 747 18.09 11.39 -19.92
C ASP A 747 17.73 11.60 -21.40
N ILE A 748 16.43 11.68 -21.71
CA ILE A 748 15.95 11.92 -23.08
C ILE A 748 16.54 13.21 -23.66
N ILE A 749 16.58 14.30 -22.88
CA ILE A 749 17.11 15.58 -23.36
C ILE A 749 18.62 15.52 -23.58
N LEU A 750 19.40 14.95 -22.67
CA LEU A 750 20.85 14.88 -22.80
C LEU A 750 21.27 13.91 -23.92
N SER A 751 20.65 12.73 -23.99
CA SER A 751 20.86 11.73 -25.05
C SER A 751 20.55 12.30 -26.44
N ASN A 752 19.44 13.02 -26.59
CA ASN A 752 19.09 13.70 -27.85
C ASN A 752 20.03 14.87 -28.21
N ASN A 753 20.87 15.34 -27.27
CA ASN A 753 21.82 16.42 -27.46
C ASN A 753 23.28 15.94 -27.57
N GLY A 754 23.50 14.64 -27.81
CA GLY A 754 24.84 14.07 -28.07
C GLY A 754 25.68 13.76 -26.82
N TYR A 755 25.03 13.61 -25.66
CA TYR A 755 25.64 13.04 -24.46
C TYR A 755 25.49 11.52 -24.41
N ASN A 756 26.45 10.87 -23.76
CA ASN A 756 26.29 9.50 -23.30
C ASN A 756 25.67 9.51 -21.90
N VAL A 757 24.49 8.92 -21.74
CA VAL A 757 23.76 8.91 -20.47
C VAL A 757 23.71 7.49 -19.93
N VAL A 758 24.27 7.31 -18.73
CA VAL A 758 24.19 6.07 -17.96
C VAL A 758 23.10 6.23 -16.92
N ASN A 759 21.89 5.79 -17.26
CA ASN A 759 20.72 5.93 -16.41
C ASN A 759 20.58 4.70 -15.50
N LEU A 760 20.72 4.90 -14.19
CA LEU A 760 20.68 3.83 -13.18
C LEU A 760 19.28 3.54 -12.63
N GLY A 761 18.24 4.25 -13.10
CA GLY A 761 16.89 4.03 -12.60
C GLY A 761 16.59 4.72 -11.27
N ILE A 762 15.68 4.14 -10.48
CA ILE A 762 15.11 4.75 -9.26
C ILE A 762 15.59 4.11 -7.94
N LYS A 763 15.29 4.74 -6.78
CA LYS A 763 15.70 4.28 -5.43
C LYS A 763 17.22 4.06 -5.25
N GLN A 764 18.07 4.60 -6.12
CA GLN A 764 19.49 4.19 -6.19
C GLN A 764 20.30 4.64 -4.96
N PRO A 765 21.02 3.72 -4.30
CA PRO A 765 21.94 4.08 -3.23
C PRO A 765 23.18 4.79 -3.80
N VAL A 766 23.85 5.60 -2.98
CA VAL A 766 25.04 6.36 -3.39
C VAL A 766 26.20 5.48 -3.87
N SER A 767 26.32 4.26 -3.31
CA SER A 767 27.32 3.27 -3.77
C SER A 767 27.10 2.90 -5.23
N ALA A 768 25.89 2.51 -5.62
CA ALA A 768 25.55 2.16 -6.99
C ALA A 768 25.81 3.31 -7.97
N ILE A 769 25.48 4.55 -7.57
CA ILE A 769 25.76 5.77 -8.35
C ILE A 769 27.26 5.94 -8.58
N LEU A 770 28.08 5.72 -7.55
CA LEU A 770 29.53 5.87 -7.63
C LEU A 770 30.21 4.73 -8.39
N ASP A 771 29.74 3.50 -8.23
CA ASP A 771 30.26 2.34 -8.94
C ASP A 771 30.00 2.44 -10.43
N ALA A 772 28.79 2.84 -10.83
CA ALA A 772 28.50 3.17 -12.22
C ALA A 772 29.33 4.35 -12.73
N ALA A 773 29.56 5.39 -11.91
CA ALA A 773 30.41 6.52 -12.30
C ALA A 773 31.87 6.11 -12.54
N ARG A 774 32.41 5.20 -11.70
CA ARG A 774 33.74 4.59 -11.84
C ARG A 774 33.82 3.71 -13.10
N GLU A 775 32.83 2.83 -13.28
CA GLU A 775 32.77 1.83 -14.35
C GLU A 775 32.66 2.47 -15.73
N HIS A 776 31.73 3.41 -15.89
CA HIS A 776 31.46 4.06 -17.16
C HIS A 776 32.29 5.33 -17.40
N ARG A 777 33.27 5.61 -16.52
CA ARG A 777 34.13 6.81 -16.56
C ARG A 777 33.30 8.08 -16.73
N ALA A 778 32.29 8.23 -15.88
CA ALA A 778 31.38 9.36 -15.95
C ALA A 778 32.13 10.68 -15.78
N ASP A 779 31.74 11.69 -16.55
CA ASP A 779 32.28 13.04 -16.42
C ASP A 779 31.53 13.86 -15.37
N VAL A 780 30.25 13.55 -15.15
CA VAL A 780 29.34 14.24 -14.23
C VAL A 780 28.38 13.22 -13.61
N ILE A 781 27.99 13.44 -12.36
CA ILE A 781 26.91 12.69 -11.69
C ILE A 781 25.69 13.59 -11.58
N GLY A 782 24.53 13.12 -12.03
CA GLY A 782 23.25 13.79 -11.84
C GLY A 782 22.33 13.00 -10.92
N MET A 783 21.77 13.67 -9.90
CA MET A 783 20.80 13.06 -8.99
C MET A 783 19.47 13.82 -9.01
N SER A 784 18.36 13.08 -9.10
CA SER A 784 17.00 13.62 -9.11
C SER A 784 16.20 13.22 -7.86
N GLY A 785 15.36 14.13 -7.36
CA GLY A 785 14.54 13.89 -6.17
C GLY A 785 13.28 14.75 -6.13
N LEU A 786 12.11 14.12 -6.00
CA LEU A 786 10.81 14.76 -5.90
C LEU A 786 10.39 15.00 -4.45
N LEU A 787 10.75 14.10 -3.52
CA LEU A 787 10.27 14.16 -2.13
C LEU A 787 11.15 15.05 -1.25
N VAL A 788 10.55 15.67 -0.24
CA VAL A 788 11.29 16.46 0.77
C VAL A 788 12.31 15.59 1.52
N LYS A 789 12.04 14.29 1.72
CA LYS A 789 13.04 13.35 2.29
C LYS A 789 14.24 13.13 1.36
N SER A 790 14.04 13.20 0.05
CA SER A 790 15.10 13.01 -0.95
C SER A 790 16.18 14.09 -0.87
N THR A 791 15.86 15.29 -0.38
CA THR A 791 16.87 16.34 -0.19
C THR A 791 17.86 15.99 0.93
N VAL A 792 17.39 15.30 1.97
CA VAL A 792 18.24 14.80 3.07
C VAL A 792 19.14 13.69 2.55
N ILE A 793 18.58 12.74 1.79
CA ILE A 793 19.37 11.66 1.17
C ILE A 793 20.42 12.22 0.21
N MET A 794 20.09 13.23 -0.60
CA MET A 794 21.07 13.88 -1.49
C MET A 794 22.19 14.56 -0.72
N LYS A 795 21.91 15.17 0.43
CA LYS A 795 22.93 15.70 1.32
C LYS A 795 23.84 14.58 1.85
N GLU A 796 23.26 13.50 2.38
CA GLU A 796 24.00 12.33 2.85
C GLU A 796 24.88 11.73 1.73
N ASN A 797 24.39 11.70 0.49
CA ASN A 797 25.15 11.21 -0.65
C ASN A 797 26.38 12.10 -0.91
N LEU A 798 26.24 13.43 -0.88
CA LEU A 798 27.37 14.35 -1.05
C LEU A 798 28.40 14.21 0.10
N GLU A 799 27.94 14.02 1.34
CA GLU A 799 28.81 13.76 2.49
C GLU A 799 29.57 12.44 2.32
N GLU A 800 28.92 11.40 1.77
CA GLU A 800 29.57 10.13 1.45
C GLU A 800 30.63 10.27 0.35
N LEU A 801 30.35 11.04 -0.73
CA LEU A 801 31.34 11.31 -1.79
C LEU A 801 32.59 12.02 -1.23
N ASN A 802 32.42 12.93 -0.28
CA ASN A 802 33.53 13.57 0.43
C ASN A 802 34.31 12.57 1.30
N GLN A 803 33.61 11.77 2.10
CA GLN A 803 34.26 10.78 2.98
C GLN A 803 35.10 9.78 2.20
N ARG A 804 34.68 9.43 0.97
CA ARG A 804 35.41 8.54 0.06
C ARG A 804 36.47 9.25 -0.80
N GLY A 805 36.62 10.56 -0.68
CA GLY A 805 37.65 11.34 -1.38
C GLY A 805 37.48 11.47 -2.90
N MET A 806 36.30 11.19 -3.45
CA MET A 806 36.04 11.24 -4.90
C MET A 806 35.36 12.56 -5.33
N SER A 807 35.19 13.51 -4.42
CA SER A 807 34.58 14.83 -4.66
C SER A 807 35.34 15.69 -5.68
N ALA A 808 36.66 15.49 -5.81
CA ALA A 808 37.49 16.18 -6.79
C ALA A 808 37.33 15.64 -8.23
N ASP A 809 36.83 14.40 -8.37
CA ASP A 809 36.76 13.70 -9.66
C ASP A 809 35.40 13.86 -10.36
N TYR A 810 34.32 14.03 -9.57
CA TYR A 810 32.95 14.06 -10.09
C TYR A 810 32.20 15.35 -9.69
N PRO A 811 32.03 16.27 -10.64
CA PRO A 811 31.02 17.33 -10.51
C PRO A 811 29.61 16.73 -10.40
N VAL A 812 28.78 17.35 -9.58
CA VAL A 812 27.41 16.88 -9.29
C VAL A 812 26.37 17.89 -9.76
N ILE A 813 25.36 17.44 -10.50
CA ILE A 813 24.15 18.21 -10.81
C ILE A 813 23.00 17.65 -9.98
N LEU A 814 22.36 18.49 -9.15
CA LEU A 814 21.18 18.12 -8.39
C LEU A 814 19.94 18.79 -8.97
N GLY A 815 18.85 18.04 -9.12
CA GLY A 815 17.56 18.55 -9.59
C GLY A 815 16.36 17.81 -9.01
N GLY A 816 15.16 18.38 -9.18
CA GLY A 816 13.90 17.78 -8.73
C GLY A 816 13.09 18.68 -7.79
N ALA A 817 11.79 18.41 -7.67
CA ALA A 817 10.80 19.38 -7.18
C ALA A 817 10.98 19.80 -5.71
N ALA A 818 11.59 18.96 -4.89
CA ALA A 818 11.83 19.28 -3.48
C ALA A 818 13.07 20.16 -3.25
N LEU A 819 13.96 20.31 -4.25
CA LEU A 819 15.18 21.09 -4.13
C LEU A 819 14.94 22.58 -4.45
N THR A 820 15.69 23.44 -3.78
CA THR A 820 15.77 24.86 -4.14
C THR A 820 17.18 25.22 -4.56
N ARG A 821 17.32 26.20 -5.46
CA ARG A 821 18.64 26.67 -5.91
C ARG A 821 19.53 27.10 -4.75
N ALA A 822 18.97 27.83 -3.79
CA ALA A 822 19.72 28.31 -2.64
C ALA A 822 20.23 27.14 -1.78
N TYR A 823 19.41 26.11 -1.55
CA TYR A 823 19.84 24.93 -0.80
C TYR A 823 21.02 24.21 -1.46
N VAL A 824 20.97 24.04 -2.79
CA VAL A 824 22.03 23.33 -3.52
C VAL A 824 23.29 24.18 -3.73
N GLU A 825 23.15 25.43 -4.19
CA GLU A 825 24.28 26.32 -4.54
C GLU A 825 24.88 27.05 -3.32
N GLN A 826 24.28 26.94 -2.13
CA GLN A 826 24.81 27.48 -0.88
C GLN A 826 25.02 26.38 0.16
N ASP A 827 23.96 25.75 0.68
CA ASP A 827 24.09 24.82 1.81
C ASP A 827 24.84 23.53 1.40
N LEU A 828 24.43 22.88 0.31
CA LEU A 828 25.11 21.67 -0.18
C LEU A 828 26.46 21.97 -0.84
N HIS A 829 26.63 23.16 -1.41
CA HIS A 829 27.92 23.62 -1.92
C HIS A 829 28.94 23.87 -0.80
N GLU A 830 28.51 24.35 0.38
CA GLU A 830 29.37 24.47 1.56
C GLU A 830 29.76 23.10 2.15
N ILE A 831 28.93 22.07 1.94
CA ILE A 831 29.17 20.71 2.41
C ILE A 831 30.06 19.92 1.43
N TYR A 832 29.80 19.98 0.12
CA TYR A 832 30.51 19.19 -0.89
C TYR A 832 31.86 19.83 -1.25
N GLN A 833 32.96 19.07 -1.18
CA GLN A 833 34.31 19.58 -1.46
C GLN A 833 34.58 19.74 -2.97
N GLY A 834 33.71 19.19 -3.82
CA GLY A 834 33.74 19.29 -5.28
C GLY A 834 32.76 20.33 -5.84
N GLU A 835 32.58 20.33 -7.16
CA GLU A 835 31.60 21.21 -7.80
C GLU A 835 30.20 20.60 -7.73
N VAL A 836 29.25 21.29 -7.09
CA VAL A 836 27.81 20.94 -7.11
C VAL A 836 26.99 22.09 -7.69
N ARG A 837 26.04 21.78 -8.57
CA ARG A 837 25.16 22.78 -9.23
C ARG A 837 23.71 22.34 -9.21
N TYR A 838 22.81 23.33 -9.16
CA TYR A 838 21.38 23.11 -9.23
C TYR A 838 20.87 23.21 -10.67
N ALA A 839 20.15 22.18 -11.11
CA ALA A 839 19.34 22.24 -12.32
C ALA A 839 17.86 22.27 -11.95
N ARG A 840 17.18 23.38 -12.26
CA ARG A 840 15.73 23.49 -12.00
C ARG A 840 14.89 22.61 -12.93
N ASP A 841 15.42 22.33 -14.12
CA ASP A 841 14.77 21.60 -15.20
C ASP A 841 15.84 20.94 -16.07
N ALA A 842 15.42 20.06 -16.97
CA ALA A 842 16.31 19.30 -17.84
C ALA A 842 17.11 20.17 -18.84
N PHE A 843 16.60 21.35 -19.22
CA PHE A 843 17.30 22.27 -20.12
C PHE A 843 18.41 23.03 -19.40
N GLU A 844 18.20 23.40 -18.13
CA GLU A 844 19.26 23.90 -17.28
C GLU A 844 20.31 22.82 -17.01
N GLY A 845 19.90 21.57 -16.83
CA GLY A 845 20.80 20.41 -16.78
C GLY A 845 21.70 20.31 -18.02
N LEU A 846 21.13 20.45 -19.22
CA LEU A 846 21.89 20.47 -20.49
C LEU A 846 22.91 21.62 -20.54
N ARG A 847 22.53 22.84 -20.19
CA ARG A 847 23.45 24.00 -20.17
C ARG A 847 24.59 23.82 -19.18
N LEU A 848 24.31 23.25 -18.00
CA LEU A 848 25.33 22.96 -16.99
C LEU A 848 26.29 21.86 -17.47
N MET A 849 25.77 20.84 -18.14
CA MET A 849 26.58 19.78 -18.73
C MET A 849 27.55 20.32 -19.81
N ASP A 850 27.08 21.20 -20.70
CA ASP A 850 27.93 21.85 -21.71
C ASP A 850 29.06 22.67 -21.07
N ALA A 851 28.74 23.41 -20.00
CA ALA A 851 29.72 24.22 -19.27
C ALA A 851 30.75 23.37 -18.51
N LEU A 852 30.30 22.31 -17.81
CA LEU A 852 31.18 21.41 -17.05
C LEU A 852 32.16 20.66 -17.95
N ILE A 853 31.70 20.13 -19.07
CA ILE A 853 32.56 19.49 -20.07
C ILE A 853 33.51 20.49 -20.72
N GLY A 854 33.03 21.70 -21.06
CA GLY A 854 33.87 22.74 -21.65
C GLY A 854 35.05 23.13 -20.75
N VAL A 855 34.80 23.24 -19.44
CA VAL A 855 35.84 23.46 -18.43
C VAL A 855 36.79 22.27 -18.34
N LYS A 856 36.26 21.04 -18.26
CA LYS A 856 37.06 19.80 -18.14
C LYS A 856 37.98 19.57 -19.36
N ARG A 857 37.53 19.93 -20.57
CA ARG A 857 38.30 19.82 -21.83
C ARG A 857 39.23 21.00 -22.09
N GLY A 858 39.23 22.03 -21.24
CA GLY A 858 40.09 23.21 -21.39
C GLY A 858 39.74 24.10 -22.58
N VAL A 859 38.47 24.14 -22.99
CA VAL A 859 37.99 25.00 -24.10
C VAL A 859 38.25 26.48 -23.73
N PRO A 860 39.03 27.26 -24.52
CA PRO A 860 39.50 28.61 -24.13
C PRO A 860 38.41 29.70 -24.06
N GLY A 861 37.54 29.61 -23.06
CA GLY A 861 36.42 30.52 -22.82
C GLY A 861 35.29 29.93 -21.96
N ALA A 862 35.34 28.63 -21.63
CA ALA A 862 34.32 27.98 -20.81
C ALA A 862 34.45 28.39 -19.33
N VAL A 863 33.36 28.93 -18.77
CA VAL A 863 33.25 29.30 -17.35
C VAL A 863 31.91 28.80 -16.82
N LEU A 864 31.90 28.26 -15.60
CA LEU A 864 30.66 27.89 -14.93
C LEU A 864 29.88 29.14 -14.52
N PRO A 865 28.53 29.12 -14.60
CA PRO A 865 27.71 30.23 -14.09
C PRO A 865 28.05 30.57 -12.63
N GLU A 866 28.03 31.86 -12.28
CA GLU A 866 28.22 32.30 -10.90
C GLU A 866 27.14 31.70 -9.98
N LEU A 867 27.57 31.22 -8.80
CA LEU A 867 26.68 30.69 -7.76
C LEU A 867 25.75 31.79 -7.25
N LYS A 868 24.43 31.52 -7.22
CA LYS A 868 23.45 32.49 -6.73
C LYS A 868 23.16 32.26 -5.24
N GLN A 869 23.85 33.01 -4.39
CA GLN A 869 23.62 33.01 -2.94
C GLN A 869 22.28 33.67 -2.55
N ARG A 870 21.74 33.25 -1.41
CA ARG A 870 20.47 33.77 -0.88
C ARG A 870 20.59 35.27 -0.54
N ARG A 871 19.87 36.12 -1.26
CA ARG A 871 19.73 37.55 -0.97
C ARG A 871 18.65 37.80 0.11
N VAL A 872 18.88 37.33 1.33
CA VAL A 872 18.04 37.67 2.49
C VAL A 872 18.95 38.04 3.66
N PRO A 873 18.77 39.20 4.32
CA PRO A 873 19.61 39.57 5.46
C PRO A 873 19.44 38.54 6.58
N LYS A 874 20.56 38.01 7.07
CA LYS A 874 20.62 37.00 8.13
C LYS A 874 19.91 37.57 9.38
N ARG A 875 18.74 37.03 9.70
CA ARG A 875 18.02 37.33 10.94
C ARG A 875 18.43 36.24 11.93
N GLU A 876 19.17 36.60 12.97
CA GLU A 876 19.52 35.66 14.04
C GLU A 876 18.25 35.15 14.71
N SER A 877 17.93 33.87 14.50
CA SER A 877 16.92 33.16 15.26
C SER A 877 17.57 32.58 16.52
N LYS A 878 17.02 32.93 17.68
CA LYS A 878 17.38 32.32 18.96
C LYS A 878 17.05 30.82 18.98
N PRO A 879 17.79 29.99 19.74
CA PRO A 879 17.44 28.59 19.94
C PRO A 879 16.22 28.48 20.86
N ASP A 880 15.19 27.74 20.43
CA ASP A 880 14.07 27.32 21.29
C ASP A 880 14.30 25.89 21.83
N GLU A 881 13.88 25.68 23.07
CA GLU A 881 14.17 24.55 23.96
C GLU A 881 13.45 23.23 23.58
N LEU A 882 14.13 22.11 23.86
CA LEU A 882 13.69 20.72 23.66
C LEU A 882 12.60 20.25 24.63
N SER A 883 11.88 19.20 24.19
CA SER A 883 10.94 18.38 24.98
C SER A 883 10.92 16.94 24.44
N GLN A 884 10.05 16.06 24.96
CA GLN A 884 10.04 14.61 24.69
C GLN A 884 8.60 14.06 24.50
N PRO A 885 8.45 12.87 23.88
CA PRO A 885 7.21 12.07 23.93
C PRO A 885 6.74 11.73 25.36
N GLY A 886 5.55 11.15 25.50
CA GLY A 886 4.91 10.97 26.81
C GLY A 886 3.79 9.91 26.88
N SER A 887 2.85 10.14 27.79
CA SER A 887 2.03 9.09 28.42
C SER A 887 0.94 8.49 27.53
N SER A 888 1.07 7.19 27.32
CA SER A 888 0.18 6.26 26.63
C SER A 888 -1.28 6.23 27.12
N ASP A 889 -2.23 6.04 26.19
CA ASP A 889 -3.66 5.80 26.43
C ASP A 889 -4.16 4.52 25.69
N VAL A 890 -5.04 3.72 26.31
CA VAL A 890 -5.23 2.29 25.93
C VAL A 890 -6.69 1.79 26.01
N ALA A 891 -7.00 0.81 25.16
CA ALA A 891 -7.95 -0.27 25.42
C ALA A 891 -7.15 -1.58 25.59
N THR A 892 -7.69 -2.60 26.26
CA THR A 892 -6.87 -3.72 26.77
C THR A 892 -7.50 -5.13 26.72
N ASP A 893 -8.50 -5.41 25.86
CA ASP A 893 -9.15 -6.74 25.84
C ASP A 893 -10.05 -7.15 24.63
N THR A 894 -9.50 -8.03 23.80
CA THR A 894 -10.06 -8.94 22.76
C THR A 894 -9.04 -10.09 22.49
N PRO A 895 -9.24 -11.39 22.05
CA PRO A 895 -8.58 -12.76 22.43
C PRO A 895 -7.43 -13.49 21.52
N LEU A 896 -6.48 -14.45 21.92
CA LEU A 896 -5.57 -15.64 21.29
C LEU A 896 -5.82 -17.33 20.75
N PRO A 897 -6.09 -18.14 19.52
CA PRO A 897 -6.33 -19.71 19.48
C PRO A 897 -5.46 -21.05 19.16
N GLU A 898 -4.69 -21.52 18.10
CA GLU A 898 -3.88 -22.85 18.17
C GLU A 898 -2.75 -23.43 17.14
N PRO A 899 -1.37 -23.41 17.30
CA PRO A 899 -0.33 -23.32 16.19
C PRO A 899 0.08 -24.47 15.18
N PRO A 900 0.52 -24.17 13.95
CA PRO A 900 0.43 -24.95 12.68
C PRO A 900 0.91 -26.43 12.52
N PHE A 901 1.32 -27.18 13.54
CA PHE A 901 2.17 -28.38 13.39
C PHE A 901 3.49 -28.07 12.65
N TRP A 902 4.29 -27.19 13.25
CA TRP A 902 5.40 -26.53 12.57
C TRP A 902 6.62 -27.40 12.23
N GLY A 903 7.28 -26.97 11.15
CA GLY A 903 8.43 -27.54 10.46
C GLY A 903 8.80 -26.62 9.30
N THR A 904 8.84 -27.12 8.05
CA THR A 904 8.81 -26.24 6.86
C THR A 904 7.98 -26.85 5.72
N ARG A 905 6.91 -26.17 5.26
CA ARG A 905 6.18 -26.51 4.02
C ARG A 905 6.93 -25.92 2.79
N VAL A 906 6.98 -26.61 1.63
CA VAL A 906 8.01 -26.38 0.57
C VAL A 906 7.47 -26.50 -0.87
N ILE A 907 7.84 -25.57 -1.77
CA ILE A 907 7.42 -25.46 -3.18
C ILE A 907 8.50 -24.86 -4.11
N LYS A 908 8.65 -25.42 -5.30
CA LYS A 908 9.06 -24.72 -6.55
C LYS A 908 8.11 -25.21 -7.64
N GLY A 909 7.59 -24.34 -8.50
CA GLY A 909 6.81 -24.77 -9.68
C GLY A 909 5.34 -24.39 -9.66
N ILE A 910 5.03 -23.22 -9.14
CA ILE A 910 3.76 -22.55 -9.39
C ILE A 910 3.64 -22.28 -10.90
N GLN A 911 2.43 -22.43 -11.45
CA GLN A 911 2.19 -22.53 -12.89
C GLN A 911 1.44 -21.30 -13.44
N LEU A 912 1.25 -21.27 -14.77
CA LEU A 912 0.61 -20.21 -15.59
C LEU A 912 -0.47 -19.34 -14.92
N LYS A 913 -1.34 -19.93 -14.10
CA LYS A 913 -2.72 -19.43 -13.97
C LYS A 913 -3.18 -19.31 -12.54
N GLU A 914 -2.52 -20.09 -11.70
CA GLU A 914 -2.33 -19.90 -10.30
C GLU A 914 -2.11 -18.40 -10.06
N TYR A 915 -1.37 -17.72 -10.96
CA TYR A 915 -1.53 -16.29 -11.27
C TYR A 915 -2.52 -15.97 -12.41
N ALA A 916 -2.17 -16.14 -13.70
CA ALA A 916 -2.90 -15.58 -14.85
C ALA A 916 -4.19 -16.35 -15.27
N SER A 917 -4.99 -16.75 -14.30
CA SER A 917 -6.45 -16.76 -14.42
C SER A 917 -7.13 -15.74 -13.50
N TRP A 918 -6.39 -15.13 -12.56
CA TRP A 918 -6.86 -14.10 -11.63
C TRP A 918 -5.81 -13.01 -11.26
N LEU A 919 -4.68 -12.95 -11.98
CA LEU A 919 -3.62 -11.93 -11.92
C LEU A 919 -4.14 -10.48 -12.05
N ASP A 920 -3.41 -9.51 -11.47
CA ASP A 920 -3.60 -8.06 -11.66
C ASP A 920 -3.62 -7.60 -13.12
N GLU A 921 -4.19 -6.41 -13.29
CA GLU A 921 -3.91 -5.58 -14.44
C GLU A 921 -3.47 -4.16 -14.09
N SER A 922 -3.84 -3.58 -12.94
CA SER A 922 -3.91 -2.12 -12.82
C SER A 922 -2.97 -1.43 -11.83
N ALA A 923 -2.30 -2.08 -10.87
CA ALA A 923 -1.06 -1.47 -10.33
C ALA A 923 -0.02 -1.49 -11.45
N LEU A 924 -0.06 -2.57 -12.21
CA LEU A 924 0.65 -2.77 -13.45
C LEU A 924 0.35 -1.68 -14.51
N PHE A 925 -0.90 -1.49 -14.91
CA PHE A 925 -1.23 -0.56 -15.99
C PHE A 925 -1.17 0.93 -15.58
N LYS A 926 -1.64 1.31 -14.37
CA LYS A 926 -1.67 2.71 -13.83
C LYS A 926 -0.31 3.11 -13.29
N GLY A 927 0.27 2.27 -12.44
CA GLY A 927 1.57 2.48 -11.82
C GLY A 927 2.67 2.30 -12.85
N GLN A 928 2.95 1.05 -13.20
CA GLN A 928 4.17 0.66 -13.91
C GLN A 928 4.18 1.03 -15.41
N TRP A 929 3.09 0.80 -16.13
CA TRP A 929 3.05 1.02 -17.60
C TRP A 929 2.68 2.43 -18.00
N GLY A 930 2.38 3.30 -17.03
CA GLY A 930 2.20 4.73 -17.30
C GLY A 930 1.00 5.04 -18.20
N LEU A 931 0.02 4.13 -18.31
CA LEU A 931 -1.27 4.41 -18.93
C LEU A 931 -1.98 5.38 -17.96
N LYS A 932 -1.67 6.68 -18.07
CA LYS A 932 -2.03 7.72 -17.10
C LYS A 932 -2.89 8.74 -17.86
N GLN A 933 -4.20 8.46 -17.86
CA GLN A 933 -5.12 8.86 -18.94
C GLN A 933 -5.10 10.37 -19.28
N ALA A 934 -5.14 10.65 -20.58
CA ALA A 934 -5.08 12.00 -21.13
C ALA A 934 -6.40 12.77 -20.95
N ARG A 935 -6.57 13.41 -19.78
CA ARG A 935 -7.71 14.30 -19.42
C ARG A 935 -7.74 15.60 -20.24
N ALA A 936 -7.96 15.46 -21.54
CA ALA A 936 -7.88 16.50 -22.58
C ALA A 936 -9.20 16.75 -23.33
N GLY A 937 -10.26 15.99 -23.03
CA GLY A 937 -11.61 16.25 -23.49
C GLY A 937 -12.03 15.65 -24.84
N ASP A 938 -11.15 15.07 -25.67
CA ASP A 938 -11.59 14.17 -26.77
C ASP A 938 -10.49 13.16 -27.18
N GLY A 939 -9.92 12.49 -26.16
CA GLY A 939 -9.05 11.32 -26.29
C GLY A 939 -9.67 10.10 -25.60
N PRO A 940 -9.07 8.90 -25.71
CA PRO A 940 -9.62 7.65 -25.16
C PRO A 940 -9.62 7.65 -23.62
N THR A 941 -10.56 6.90 -23.05
CA THR A 941 -10.63 6.51 -21.64
C THR A 941 -9.62 5.41 -21.32
N TYR A 942 -9.62 4.83 -20.12
CA TYR A 942 -8.72 3.71 -19.79
C TYR A 942 -9.46 2.40 -19.55
N GLU A 943 -10.81 2.43 -19.57
CA GLU A 943 -11.56 1.48 -20.41
C GLU A 943 -10.91 1.36 -21.77
N GLU A 944 -10.84 2.45 -22.50
CA GLU A 944 -10.49 2.28 -23.90
C GLU A 944 -8.99 1.99 -24.06
N LEU A 945 -8.12 2.57 -23.24
CA LEU A 945 -6.73 2.16 -23.14
C LEU A 945 -6.57 0.71 -22.60
N VAL A 946 -7.65 -0.04 -22.24
CA VAL A 946 -7.72 -1.54 -22.22
C VAL A 946 -8.25 -2.17 -23.48
N GLU A 947 -9.41 -1.71 -23.95
CA GLU A 947 -10.13 -2.24 -25.12
C GLU A 947 -9.27 -2.06 -26.38
N SER A 948 -8.15 -1.33 -26.22
CA SER A 948 -7.17 -1.07 -27.26
C SER A 948 -5.70 -1.36 -26.89
N GLU A 949 -5.16 -1.01 -25.71
CA GLU A 949 -3.69 -1.01 -25.49
C GLU A 949 -3.19 -1.93 -24.34
N GLY A 950 -3.81 -1.91 -23.16
CA GLY A 950 -3.34 -2.59 -21.95
C GLY A 950 -3.51 -4.11 -21.95
N ARG A 951 -4.75 -4.64 -22.03
CA ARG A 951 -4.97 -6.10 -22.07
C ARG A 951 -4.40 -6.77 -23.30
N PRO A 952 -4.47 -6.22 -24.53
CA PRO A 952 -3.84 -6.86 -25.68
C PRO A 952 -2.33 -7.06 -25.46
N ARG A 953 -1.64 -6.06 -24.88
CA ARG A 953 -0.22 -6.13 -24.53
C ARG A 953 0.05 -7.05 -23.36
N LEU A 954 -0.78 -7.05 -22.32
CA LEU A 954 -0.66 -8.00 -21.22
C LEU A 954 -0.90 -9.44 -21.66
N ARG A 955 -1.92 -9.71 -22.47
CA ARG A 955 -2.15 -11.05 -23.04
C ARG A 955 -0.95 -11.49 -23.87
N MET A 956 -0.46 -10.62 -24.75
CA MET A 956 0.75 -10.87 -25.52
C MET A 956 1.92 -11.21 -24.59
N TRP A 957 2.16 -10.42 -23.54
CA TRP A 957 3.24 -10.65 -22.59
C TRP A 957 3.05 -11.91 -21.76
N LEU A 958 1.86 -12.20 -21.24
CA LEU A 958 1.58 -13.43 -20.49
C LEU A 958 1.67 -14.68 -21.36
N ASP A 959 1.20 -14.61 -22.61
CA ASP A 959 1.36 -15.69 -23.58
C ASP A 959 2.84 -15.91 -23.91
N ARG A 960 3.62 -14.84 -24.02
CA ARG A 960 5.06 -14.91 -24.29
C ARG A 960 5.84 -15.42 -23.08
N LEU A 961 5.56 -14.92 -21.88
CA LEU A 961 6.09 -15.39 -20.59
C LEU A 961 5.82 -16.88 -20.39
N ARG A 962 4.63 -17.36 -20.77
CA ARG A 962 4.27 -18.79 -20.78
C ARG A 962 4.99 -19.58 -21.87
N THR A 963 4.96 -19.12 -23.12
CA THR A 963 5.45 -19.88 -24.29
C THR A 963 6.98 -19.96 -24.31
N GLU A 964 7.65 -18.89 -23.88
CA GLU A 964 9.10 -18.79 -23.77
C GLU A 964 9.62 -19.24 -22.39
N ASN A 965 8.71 -19.54 -21.45
CA ASN A 965 8.99 -20.10 -20.12
C ASN A 965 9.97 -19.25 -19.30
N LEU A 966 9.59 -17.98 -19.12
CA LEU A 966 10.44 -16.93 -18.55
C LEU A 966 10.28 -16.74 -17.02
N LEU A 967 9.35 -17.46 -16.38
CA LEU A 967 8.97 -17.32 -14.96
C LEU A 967 9.28 -18.59 -14.14
N GLU A 968 9.71 -18.43 -12.88
CA GLU A 968 10.11 -19.52 -11.97
C GLU A 968 9.59 -19.32 -10.52
N ALA A 969 8.27 -19.27 -10.36
CA ALA A 969 7.57 -19.06 -9.08
C ALA A 969 7.72 -20.21 -8.05
N ALA A 970 7.78 -19.90 -6.74
CA ALA A 970 8.31 -20.78 -5.68
C ALA A 970 7.93 -20.36 -4.25
N VAL A 971 7.91 -21.25 -3.24
CA VAL A 971 7.61 -20.91 -1.82
C VAL A 971 8.31 -21.80 -0.77
N VAL A 972 8.71 -21.28 0.39
CA VAL A 972 9.12 -22.12 1.55
C VAL A 972 8.98 -21.43 2.93
N HIS A 973 8.62 -22.13 4.02
CA HIS A 973 7.99 -21.54 5.24
C HIS A 973 8.65 -21.85 6.62
N GLY A 974 8.20 -21.18 7.71
CA GLY A 974 8.39 -21.46 9.16
C GLY A 974 7.51 -20.54 10.08
N TYR A 975 7.49 -20.68 11.44
CA TYR A 975 6.25 -20.51 12.28
C TYR A 975 6.34 -20.22 13.87
N PHE A 976 5.74 -19.21 14.56
CA PHE A 976 6.47 -18.37 15.60
C PHE A 976 5.77 -17.36 16.68
N PRO A 977 6.05 -17.15 18.06
CA PRO A 977 5.47 -16.04 18.95
C PRO A 977 6.28 -15.11 19.98
N CYS A 978 5.66 -14.27 20.87
CA CYS A 978 6.19 -12.91 21.32
C CYS A 978 6.26 -12.31 22.78
N VAL A 979 7.11 -11.25 23.02
CA VAL A 979 7.26 -10.15 24.07
C VAL A 979 8.36 -9.03 23.91
N SER A 980 8.11 -7.71 24.19
CA SER A 980 9.03 -6.52 23.99
C SER A 980 9.15 -5.39 25.04
N LYS A 981 10.28 -4.70 24.98
CA LYS A 981 10.86 -3.93 26.06
C LYS A 981 11.66 -2.69 25.63
N GLY A 982 11.86 -1.79 26.60
CA GLY A 982 13.06 -0.97 26.74
C GLY A 982 13.01 0.41 26.10
N ASP A 983 14.12 1.14 26.14
CA ASP A 983 14.36 2.33 25.29
C ASP A 983 15.08 1.86 24.00
N ASP A 984 14.54 0.79 23.41
CA ASP A 984 15.26 -0.20 22.61
C ASP A 984 14.31 -0.82 21.53
N LEU A 985 14.79 -1.41 20.41
CA LEU A 985 13.93 -2.04 19.36
C LEU A 985 14.39 -3.43 18.87
N ILE A 986 13.46 -4.39 18.89
CA ILE A 986 13.71 -5.81 19.25
C ILE A 986 12.70 -6.80 18.54
N ILE A 987 12.80 -8.18 18.60
CA ILE A 987 12.03 -9.43 18.06
C ILE A 987 11.82 -10.46 19.24
N LEU A 988 11.08 -11.60 19.15
CA LEU A 988 11.23 -12.81 20.02
C LEU A 988 11.60 -14.16 19.30
N ASP A 989 11.62 -15.29 20.01
CA ASP A 989 12.17 -16.62 19.66
C ASP A 989 11.50 -17.71 20.55
N ASP A 990 12.05 -18.90 20.63
CA ASP A 990 11.37 -20.13 20.96
C ASP A 990 11.39 -20.49 22.46
N SER A 991 10.57 -19.79 23.26
CA SER A 991 10.76 -19.36 24.65
C SER A 991 11.31 -17.93 24.82
N GLY A 992 11.29 -17.22 23.69
CA GLY A 992 11.27 -15.78 23.52
C GLY A 992 12.57 -14.99 23.62
N SER A 993 13.15 -14.57 22.48
CA SER A 993 14.32 -13.66 22.36
C SER A 993 14.40 -12.87 21.03
N GLU A 994 14.85 -11.59 20.99
CA GLU A 994 15.30 -10.70 19.86
C GLU A 994 15.94 -11.37 18.59
N ARG A 995 16.52 -10.75 17.53
CA ARG A 995 17.35 -11.59 16.59
C ARG A 995 18.62 -11.03 15.86
N THR A 996 18.82 -9.75 15.51
CA THR A 996 20.14 -9.07 15.22
C THR A 996 20.12 -7.59 14.72
N ARG A 997 21.26 -6.86 14.82
CA ARG A 997 21.43 -5.38 15.09
C ARG A 997 20.71 -4.38 14.16
N PHE A 998 20.36 -3.19 14.77
CA PHE A 998 18.40 -1.04 14.62
C PHE A 998 18.52 0.48 15.25
N THR A 999 18.38 1.64 14.54
CA THR A 999 18.44 3.01 15.20
C THR A 999 17.33 4.02 14.83
N PHE A 1000 17.10 5.10 15.63
CA PHE A 1000 15.80 5.83 15.74
C PHE A 1000 15.82 7.38 15.72
N PRO A 1001 15.16 8.05 14.74
CA PRO A 1001 15.02 9.52 14.70
C PRO A 1001 13.74 10.03 15.43
N ARG A 1002 13.65 9.79 16.75
CA ARG A 1002 12.47 9.98 17.62
C ARG A 1002 11.71 11.34 17.48
N GLN A 1003 10.40 11.31 17.78
CA GLN A 1003 9.45 12.44 17.69
C GLN A 1003 9.43 13.39 18.94
N GLN A 1004 8.36 14.18 19.16
CA GLN A 1004 8.39 15.39 20.00
C GLN A 1004 7.18 15.72 20.90
N ARG A 1005 5.99 16.08 20.38
CA ARG A 1005 4.91 16.76 21.17
C ARG A 1005 3.49 16.59 20.55
N GLY A 1006 2.56 15.94 21.26
CA GLY A 1006 1.21 15.62 20.78
C GLY A 1006 0.50 14.56 21.63
N ARG A 1007 -0.73 14.14 21.25
CA ARG A 1007 -1.48 13.03 21.91
C ARG A 1007 -0.92 11.67 21.53
N HIS A 1008 0.24 11.32 22.06
CA HIS A 1008 0.63 9.96 22.47
C HIS A 1008 0.02 8.75 21.72
N LEU A 1009 0.50 8.53 20.48
CA LEU A 1009 0.50 7.34 19.57
C LEU A 1009 1.93 7.30 18.98
N CYS A 1010 2.59 6.23 18.48
CA CYS A 1010 4.06 6.36 18.23
C CYS A 1010 4.76 5.26 17.41
N LEU A 1011 6.06 5.07 17.65
CA LEU A 1011 6.60 3.76 18.01
C LEU A 1011 6.86 3.69 19.53
N ALA A 1012 6.27 2.71 20.21
CA ALA A 1012 6.71 2.15 21.50
C ALA A 1012 5.84 1.00 22.05
N ASP A 1013 4.53 1.04 21.85
CA ASP A 1013 3.61 0.76 22.95
C ASP A 1013 2.49 -0.26 22.67
N PHE A 1014 2.28 -0.82 21.44
CA PHE A 1014 1.10 -1.72 21.20
C PHE A 1014 1.41 -3.16 21.50
N PHE A 1015 0.74 -4.09 20.82
CA PHE A 1015 0.52 -5.43 21.34
C PHE A 1015 -0.11 -5.34 22.74
N ARG A 1016 -0.07 -6.39 23.57
CA ARG A 1016 0.12 -6.09 24.99
C ARG A 1016 1.43 -5.29 25.02
N PRO A 1017 1.68 -4.28 25.87
CA PRO A 1017 3.02 -4.30 26.41
C PRO A 1017 3.18 -5.56 27.20
N GLU A 1018 4.38 -6.07 27.41
CA GLU A 1018 4.52 -7.34 28.12
C GLU A 1018 4.15 -7.25 29.63
N GLY A 1019 3.29 -6.33 30.09
CA GLY A 1019 3.00 -6.15 31.51
C GLY A 1019 2.01 -7.12 32.09
N SER A 1020 1.05 -7.37 31.21
CA SER A 1020 0.30 -8.56 30.96
C SER A 1020 0.93 -9.86 31.47
N GLY A 1021 1.14 -10.81 30.56
CA GLY A 1021 1.31 -12.20 30.90
C GLY A 1021 1.43 -13.13 29.71
N GLU A 1022 1.42 -12.64 28.47
CA GLU A 1022 1.03 -13.44 27.31
C GLU A 1022 1.98 -13.39 26.09
N THR A 1023 2.06 -14.56 25.43
CA THR A 1023 2.83 -15.01 24.26
C THR A 1023 1.93 -14.91 23.05
N ASP A 1024 2.41 -14.39 21.93
CA ASP A 1024 1.54 -14.27 20.78
C ASP A 1024 2.23 -14.45 19.42
N VAL A 1025 1.62 -15.28 18.59
CA VAL A 1025 2.20 -15.99 17.44
C VAL A 1025 2.11 -15.17 16.16
N VAL A 1026 3.22 -14.57 15.71
CA VAL A 1026 3.22 -13.53 14.67
C VAL A 1026 3.44 -14.08 13.21
N GLY A 1027 4.23 -13.65 12.17
CA GLY A 1027 4.35 -14.49 10.93
C GLY A 1027 5.13 -14.06 9.64
N LEU A 1028 5.92 -14.98 8.99
CA LEU A 1028 6.59 -14.94 7.64
C LEU A 1028 7.03 -16.34 7.03
N GLN A 1029 7.61 -16.35 5.80
CA GLN A 1029 8.13 -17.41 4.90
C GLN A 1029 9.02 -16.82 3.72
N VAL A 1030 9.08 -17.39 2.48
CA VAL A 1030 9.83 -16.86 1.27
C VAL A 1030 9.26 -17.23 -0.13
N VAL A 1031 9.37 -16.34 -1.16
CA VAL A 1031 9.09 -16.57 -2.63
C VAL A 1031 9.95 -15.74 -3.62
N THR A 1032 9.66 -15.79 -4.93
CA THR A 1032 10.19 -14.98 -6.06
C THR A 1032 9.56 -15.42 -7.40
N VAL A 1033 9.59 -14.61 -8.48
CA VAL A 1033 9.26 -15.07 -9.85
C VAL A 1033 10.48 -15.53 -10.66
N GLY A 1034 11.68 -15.48 -10.09
CA GLY A 1034 12.91 -16.00 -10.71
C GLY A 1034 13.68 -15.00 -11.57
N SER A 1035 14.92 -15.35 -11.90
CA SER A 1035 15.94 -14.42 -12.43
C SER A 1035 15.98 -14.30 -13.96
N ARG A 1036 15.36 -15.23 -14.69
CA ARG A 1036 15.36 -15.27 -16.17
C ARG A 1036 14.72 -14.05 -16.84
N ILE A 1037 13.78 -13.39 -16.17
CA ILE A 1037 13.15 -12.17 -16.66
C ILE A 1037 14.11 -11.00 -16.76
N GLY A 1038 15.07 -10.88 -15.84
CA GLY A 1038 16.07 -9.81 -15.84
C GLY A 1038 17.00 -9.87 -17.06
N GLU A 1039 17.27 -11.07 -17.57
CA GLU A 1039 18.10 -11.24 -18.79
C GLU A 1039 17.34 -10.85 -20.07
N GLU A 1040 16.02 -11.02 -20.11
CA GLU A 1040 15.20 -10.70 -21.29
C GLU A 1040 14.85 -9.20 -21.36
N THR A 1041 14.65 -8.54 -20.21
CA THR A 1041 14.49 -7.08 -20.16
C THR A 1041 15.77 -6.37 -20.60
N ALA A 1042 16.97 -6.86 -20.21
CA ALA A 1042 18.25 -6.31 -20.65
C ALA A 1042 18.43 -6.33 -22.18
N LYS A 1043 18.03 -7.42 -22.85
CA LYS A 1043 18.09 -7.53 -24.33
C LYS A 1043 17.13 -6.57 -25.04
N LEU A 1044 15.91 -6.38 -24.50
CA LEU A 1044 14.93 -5.43 -25.06
C LEU A 1044 15.42 -3.98 -24.96
N PHE A 1045 16.17 -3.67 -23.91
CA PHE A 1045 16.81 -2.36 -23.72
C PHE A 1045 17.94 -2.12 -24.74
N GLU A 1046 18.84 -3.09 -24.93
CA GLU A 1046 19.93 -3.01 -25.93
C GLU A 1046 19.42 -2.92 -27.38
N ALA A 1047 18.26 -3.50 -27.68
CA ALA A 1047 17.61 -3.43 -29.00
C ALA A 1047 16.81 -2.13 -29.24
N ASN A 1048 16.85 -1.16 -28.31
CA ASN A 1048 16.09 0.10 -28.33
C ASN A 1048 14.56 -0.07 -28.34
N ALA A 1049 14.03 -1.19 -27.83
CA ALA A 1049 12.60 -1.49 -27.74
C ALA A 1049 12.02 -1.03 -26.39
N TYR A 1050 12.13 0.27 -26.10
CA TYR A 1050 11.92 0.82 -24.74
C TYR A 1050 10.51 0.64 -24.17
N ARG A 1051 9.46 0.69 -25.00
CA ARG A 1051 8.08 0.41 -24.55
C ARG A 1051 7.93 -1.04 -24.09
N ASP A 1052 8.50 -1.98 -24.84
CA ASP A 1052 8.47 -3.41 -24.54
C ASP A 1052 9.26 -3.74 -23.27
N TYR A 1053 10.43 -3.11 -23.10
CA TYR A 1053 11.24 -3.20 -21.89
C TYR A 1053 10.49 -2.74 -20.64
N LEU A 1054 9.94 -1.51 -20.66
CA LEU A 1054 9.21 -0.93 -19.52
C LEU A 1054 7.98 -1.76 -19.16
N GLU A 1055 7.28 -2.29 -20.16
CA GLU A 1055 6.11 -3.12 -19.94
C GLU A 1055 6.47 -4.49 -19.31
N LEU A 1056 7.49 -5.18 -19.83
CA LEU A 1056 7.90 -6.49 -19.29
C LEU A 1056 8.45 -6.37 -17.85
N HIS A 1057 9.25 -5.35 -17.57
CA HIS A 1057 9.77 -5.10 -16.22
C HIS A 1057 8.65 -4.71 -15.23
N GLY A 1058 7.74 -3.82 -15.64
CA GLY A 1058 6.58 -3.46 -14.82
C GLY A 1058 5.70 -4.67 -14.51
N LEU A 1059 5.50 -5.56 -15.48
CA LEU A 1059 4.74 -6.80 -15.31
C LEU A 1059 5.41 -7.77 -14.37
N SER A 1060 6.73 -7.91 -14.42
CA SER A 1060 7.42 -8.87 -13.57
C SER A 1060 7.44 -8.50 -12.09
N VAL A 1061 7.52 -7.21 -11.76
CA VAL A 1061 7.43 -6.72 -10.36
C VAL A 1061 6.01 -6.91 -9.83
N GLN A 1062 5.00 -6.61 -10.65
CA GLN A 1062 3.62 -6.80 -10.23
C GLN A 1062 3.18 -8.27 -10.35
N LEU A 1063 3.95 -9.12 -11.04
CA LEU A 1063 3.95 -10.59 -10.93
C LEU A 1063 4.77 -11.11 -9.74
N ALA A 1064 5.61 -10.31 -9.08
CA ALA A 1064 6.16 -10.77 -7.81
C ALA A 1064 5.03 -10.70 -6.80
N GLU A 1065 4.58 -9.48 -6.50
CA GLU A 1065 3.35 -9.13 -5.81
C GLU A 1065 2.10 -9.94 -6.20
N ALA A 1066 2.03 -10.62 -7.36
CA ALA A 1066 0.87 -11.39 -7.83
C ALA A 1066 1.14 -12.71 -8.62
N LEU A 1067 2.31 -13.35 -8.48
CA LEU A 1067 2.60 -14.70 -9.01
C LEU A 1067 3.69 -15.46 -8.25
N ALA A 1068 4.80 -14.83 -7.90
CA ALA A 1068 5.98 -15.49 -7.31
C ALA A 1068 5.60 -16.56 -6.27
N GLU A 1069 4.70 -16.11 -5.42
CA GLU A 1069 3.57 -16.69 -4.73
C GLU A 1069 2.47 -17.42 -5.54
N TYR A 1070 1.41 -16.73 -6.02
CA TYR A 1070 0.01 -17.21 -6.05
C TYR A 1070 -0.58 -17.55 -4.67
N TRP A 1071 0.23 -17.36 -3.63
CA TRP A 1071 0.28 -18.20 -2.45
C TRP A 1071 0.07 -17.47 -1.13
N HIS A 1072 -0.13 -16.13 -0.98
CA HIS A 1072 -0.55 -15.51 0.33
C HIS A 1072 -1.76 -16.38 0.64
N ALA A 1073 -2.71 -16.47 -0.30
CA ALA A 1073 -3.59 -17.60 -0.54
C ALA A 1073 -3.36 -18.91 0.27
N ARG A 1074 -2.38 -19.71 -0.13
CA ARG A 1074 -2.48 -21.18 -0.23
C ARG A 1074 -2.49 -21.92 1.11
N VAL A 1075 -1.91 -21.33 2.13
CA VAL A 1075 -1.66 -21.90 3.46
C VAL A 1075 -2.14 -20.88 4.51
N ARG A 1076 -3.43 -20.47 4.46
CA ARG A 1076 -4.02 -19.40 5.31
C ARG A 1076 -5.23 -19.73 6.20
N ASP A 1077 -5.95 -20.82 5.98
CA ASP A 1077 -7.19 -21.07 6.73
C ASP A 1077 -7.07 -22.11 7.86
N GLN A 1078 -5.95 -22.83 7.98
CA GLN A 1078 -5.77 -23.88 8.99
C GLN A 1078 -5.46 -23.29 10.37
N LEU A 1079 -6.29 -22.32 10.73
CA LEU A 1079 -5.75 -21.14 11.33
C LEU A 1079 -6.74 -20.36 12.21
N GLY A 1080 -8.07 -20.51 12.19
CA GLY A 1080 -8.91 -19.73 13.14
C GLY A 1080 -9.64 -18.53 12.55
N ILE A 1081 -9.53 -18.31 11.24
CA ILE A 1081 -9.49 -16.95 10.71
C ILE A 1081 -10.01 -16.73 9.28
N CYS A 1082 -11.03 -17.43 8.84
CA CYS A 1082 -11.76 -17.05 7.63
C CYS A 1082 -13.21 -16.79 7.97
N ALA A 1083 -13.36 -15.83 8.85
CA ALA A 1083 -14.43 -15.74 9.80
C ALA A 1083 -15.30 -14.48 9.71
N ALA A 1084 -14.86 -13.42 9.06
CA ALA A 1084 -15.68 -12.51 8.25
C ALA A 1084 -15.25 -12.51 6.75
N ASP A 1085 -14.46 -13.51 6.35
CA ASP A 1085 -13.42 -13.39 5.33
C ASP A 1085 -13.63 -14.23 4.07
N PRO A 1086 -13.16 -13.72 2.92
CA PRO A 1086 -14.09 -13.72 1.81
C PRO A 1086 -13.80 -14.79 0.77
N GLN A 1087 -14.85 -15.24 0.07
CA GLN A 1087 -14.85 -16.22 -1.03
C GLN A 1087 -14.19 -15.69 -2.33
N SER A 1088 -13.36 -14.68 -2.14
CA SER A 1088 -12.51 -13.96 -3.07
C SER A 1088 -11.42 -13.28 -2.24
N MET A 1089 -10.25 -12.88 -2.72
CA MET A 1089 -9.70 -12.69 -4.07
C MET A 1089 -9.31 -11.29 -4.57
N ASP A 1090 -9.82 -10.04 -4.49
CA ASP A 1090 -10.78 -9.08 -3.90
C ASP A 1090 -11.07 -9.10 -2.46
N GLY A 1091 -11.07 -10.27 -1.87
CA GLY A 1091 -10.18 -10.40 -0.76
C GLY A 1091 -8.74 -9.99 -1.06
N MET A 1092 -7.99 -10.68 -1.95
CA MET A 1092 -6.61 -10.24 -2.24
C MET A 1092 -6.60 -8.83 -2.74
N PHE A 1093 -7.43 -8.55 -3.73
CA PHE A 1093 -7.69 -7.22 -4.24
C PHE A 1093 -8.41 -6.21 -3.31
N ARG A 1094 -8.58 -6.46 -1.99
CA ARG A 1094 -8.95 -5.44 -0.97
C ARG A 1094 -8.54 -5.57 0.51
N THR A 1095 -8.01 -6.69 0.96
CA THR A 1095 -7.22 -6.76 2.21
C THR A 1095 -7.88 -6.38 3.55
N GLU A 1096 -9.21 -6.48 3.76
CA GLU A 1096 -9.83 -6.34 5.12
C GLU A 1096 -9.47 -7.56 5.96
N TYR A 1097 -8.25 -7.52 6.47
CA TYR A 1097 -7.78 -8.33 7.56
C TYR A 1097 -8.69 -8.32 8.77
N GLN A 1098 -8.21 -8.97 9.83
CA GLN A 1098 -7.77 -8.21 10.98
C GLN A 1098 -6.25 -8.13 10.88
N GLY A 1099 -5.67 -7.02 11.33
CA GLY A 1099 -4.24 -6.88 11.48
C GLY A 1099 -3.28 -6.65 10.28
N CYS A 1100 -2.44 -5.63 10.46
CA CYS A 1100 -1.63 -4.83 9.54
C CYS A 1100 -0.97 -5.38 8.27
N ARG A 1101 -0.29 -4.44 7.62
CA ARG A 1101 0.87 -4.67 6.80
C ARG A 1101 1.94 -3.63 7.09
N TYR A 1102 3.20 -4.05 7.05
CA TYR A 1102 4.35 -3.23 6.70
C TYR A 1102 5.28 -4.02 5.75
N SER A 1103 6.48 -3.51 5.43
CA SER A 1103 7.40 -4.02 4.39
C SER A 1103 8.62 -3.11 4.31
N LEU A 1104 9.42 -3.19 3.24
CA LEU A 1104 10.54 -2.27 3.04
C LEU A 1104 10.49 -1.21 1.94
N GLY A 1105 11.25 -0.15 2.21
CA GLY A 1105 11.09 1.14 1.57
C GLY A 1105 9.90 1.92 2.13
N TYR A 1106 9.50 1.68 3.39
CA TYR A 1106 8.28 2.26 3.96
C TYR A 1106 8.53 3.24 5.13
N PRO A 1107 9.07 4.46 4.81
CA PRO A 1107 10.41 4.86 5.30
C PRO A 1107 10.54 6.29 5.87
N ALA A 1108 11.45 6.52 6.83
CA ALA A 1108 11.82 7.87 7.29
C ALA A 1108 13.06 8.46 6.58
N CYS A 1109 13.82 7.61 5.90
CA CYS A 1109 15.25 7.48 6.13
C CYS A 1109 15.84 6.46 5.13
N PRO A 1110 17.17 6.28 5.08
CA PRO A 1110 17.74 4.97 4.78
C PRO A 1110 17.62 4.00 5.96
N ASP A 1111 17.37 2.69 5.76
CA ASP A 1111 17.71 1.63 6.75
C ASP A 1111 17.73 0.18 6.18
N LEU A 1112 16.58 -0.55 6.11
CA LEU A 1112 16.41 -1.89 5.49
C LEU A 1112 17.28 -3.02 6.06
N ALA A 1113 18.12 -2.79 7.07
CA ALA A 1113 19.08 -3.77 7.63
C ALA A 1113 18.41 -4.97 8.23
N ASP A 1114 17.32 -4.61 8.87
CA ASP A 1114 16.18 -5.47 8.86
C ASP A 1114 15.61 -5.54 7.44
N ARG A 1115 16.29 -6.42 6.66
CA ARG A 1115 15.91 -7.35 5.55
C ARG A 1115 16.81 -8.61 5.60
N ALA A 1116 18.06 -8.57 6.10
CA ALA A 1116 18.99 -9.73 6.09
C ALA A 1116 18.49 -10.88 6.89
N LYS A 1117 17.97 -10.49 8.02
CA LYS A 1117 17.82 -11.46 9.03
C LYS A 1117 16.44 -12.15 8.78
N ILE A 1118 15.75 -11.85 7.65
CA ILE A 1118 14.73 -12.60 6.85
C ILE A 1118 15.43 -13.26 5.66
N ALA A 1119 16.09 -12.46 4.83
CA ALA A 1119 16.58 -12.82 3.50
C ALA A 1119 17.37 -14.13 3.48
N ASP A 1120 18.59 -14.12 4.00
CA ASP A 1120 19.41 -15.34 4.13
C ASP A 1120 18.72 -16.35 5.07
N LEU A 1121 17.90 -15.85 5.99
CA LEU A 1121 17.41 -16.58 7.16
C LEU A 1121 16.08 -17.34 6.99
N LEU A 1122 15.66 -17.69 5.76
CA LEU A 1122 14.94 -18.96 5.52
C LEU A 1122 15.67 -19.97 4.62
N ARG A 1123 16.95 -19.78 4.29
CA ARG A 1123 17.61 -20.48 3.17
C ARG A 1123 16.93 -20.03 1.87
N PRO A 1124 17.18 -18.80 1.38
CA PRO A 1124 16.48 -18.25 0.22
C PRO A 1124 17.01 -18.85 -1.08
N GLU A 1125 18.21 -19.43 -1.07
CA GLU A 1125 18.72 -20.28 -2.15
C GLU A 1125 17.80 -21.48 -2.37
N ARG A 1126 16.96 -21.86 -1.38
CA ARG A 1126 15.95 -22.91 -1.58
C ARG A 1126 14.97 -22.56 -2.68
N ILE A 1127 14.77 -21.28 -2.94
CA ILE A 1127 13.92 -20.80 -4.04
C ILE A 1127 14.67 -19.90 -5.03
N GLY A 1128 15.99 -19.77 -4.89
CA GLY A 1128 16.88 -19.02 -5.78
C GLY A 1128 16.92 -17.52 -5.52
N VAL A 1129 16.50 -17.07 -4.34
CA VAL A 1129 16.61 -15.67 -3.90
C VAL A 1129 17.88 -15.51 -3.10
N HIS A 1130 18.58 -14.41 -3.30
CA HIS A 1130 19.83 -14.11 -2.61
C HIS A 1130 19.81 -12.71 -1.99
N LEU A 1131 20.26 -12.66 -0.73
CA LEU A 1131 20.58 -11.45 -0.01
C LEU A 1131 21.75 -10.73 -0.69
N SER A 1132 21.59 -9.46 -1.06
CA SER A 1132 22.75 -8.58 -1.30
C SER A 1132 23.32 -8.06 0.02
N GLU A 1133 24.56 -7.57 0.01
CA GLU A 1133 25.19 -6.99 1.20
C GLU A 1133 24.42 -5.77 1.75
N GLU A 1134 23.56 -5.15 0.95
CA GLU A 1134 22.68 -4.01 1.28
C GLU A 1134 21.25 -4.41 1.62
N PHE A 1135 21.01 -5.68 1.96
CA PHE A 1135 19.67 -6.14 2.37
C PHE A 1135 18.65 -6.03 1.24
N GLN A 1136 19.06 -6.22 -0.01
CA GLN A 1136 18.15 -6.35 -1.14
C GLN A 1136 18.00 -7.81 -1.57
N LEU A 1137 16.90 -8.11 -2.24
CA LEU A 1137 16.54 -9.47 -2.62
C LEU A 1137 16.72 -9.59 -4.12
N HIS A 1138 17.57 -10.53 -4.53
CA HIS A 1138 17.98 -10.72 -5.93
C HIS A 1138 17.58 -12.12 -6.41
N PRO A 1139 16.86 -12.26 -7.54
CA PRO A 1139 16.41 -11.20 -8.47
C PRO A 1139 15.49 -10.17 -7.81
N GLU A 1140 15.46 -8.95 -8.33
CA GLU A 1140 14.66 -7.82 -7.79
C GLU A 1140 13.13 -8.01 -7.96
N GLN A 1141 12.70 -9.02 -8.74
CA GLN A 1141 11.30 -9.31 -9.04
C GLN A 1141 10.63 -10.07 -7.90
N SER A 1142 10.25 -9.24 -6.94
CA SER A 1142 10.26 -9.64 -5.56
C SER A 1142 9.19 -8.88 -4.74
N THR A 1143 8.66 -9.53 -3.70
CA THR A 1143 7.43 -9.31 -2.91
C THR A 1143 7.66 -9.63 -1.37
N ASP A 1144 7.37 -8.75 -0.39
CA ASP A 1144 7.81 -8.80 1.06
C ASP A 1144 6.93 -8.04 2.08
N ALA A 1145 7.41 -7.81 3.30
CA ALA A 1145 7.20 -8.76 4.37
C ALA A 1145 7.11 -8.20 5.79
N ILE A 1146 5.96 -7.69 6.17
CA ILE A 1146 5.16 -8.37 7.21
C ILE A 1146 3.71 -7.92 7.10
N VAL A 1147 2.80 -8.84 7.35
CA VAL A 1147 1.37 -8.59 7.29
C VAL A 1147 0.76 -9.33 8.50
N VAL A 1148 -0.22 -8.78 9.22
CA VAL A 1148 -0.10 -8.59 10.68
C VAL A 1148 -1.40 -8.65 11.56
N HIS A 1149 -2.11 -9.79 11.65
CA HIS A 1149 -3.29 -10.20 12.50
C HIS A 1149 -3.72 -9.53 13.86
N HIS A 1150 -3.59 -8.25 14.22
CA HIS A 1150 -4.54 -7.67 15.21
C HIS A 1150 -5.15 -6.28 14.93
N PRO A 1151 -6.41 -6.07 15.36
CA PRO A 1151 -7.18 -4.82 15.31
C PRO A 1151 -6.65 -3.52 16.01
N ALA A 1152 -5.38 -3.17 16.05
CA ALA A 1152 -4.89 -1.87 16.63
C ALA A 1152 -3.83 -1.21 15.73
N ALA A 1153 -4.03 -1.41 14.45
CA ALA A 1153 -3.06 -1.38 13.40
C ALA A 1153 -3.11 -0.14 12.47
N GLY A 1154 -3.62 1.04 12.77
CA GLY A 1154 -4.01 1.98 11.67
C GLY A 1154 -2.85 2.47 10.80
N TYR A 1155 -3.10 2.95 9.57
CA TYR A 1155 -2.03 3.57 8.73
C TYR A 1155 -1.40 4.79 9.45
N PHE A 1156 -0.29 5.48 9.06
CA PHE A 1156 0.39 6.48 9.94
C PHE A 1156 0.58 7.94 9.44
N ASN A 1157 1.84 8.35 9.19
CA ASN A 1157 2.34 9.70 8.85
C ASN A 1157 2.04 10.87 9.84
N ALA A 1158 3.03 11.24 10.67
CA ALA A 1158 3.05 12.57 11.32
C ALA A 1158 3.82 13.64 10.51
N GLY A 1159 4.89 13.25 9.81
CA GLY A 1159 5.71 14.17 8.97
C GLY A 1159 6.94 14.79 9.65
N GLY A 1160 7.56 14.09 10.61
CA GLY A 1160 8.67 14.61 11.43
C GLY A 1160 9.96 14.98 10.68
N ARG A 1161 10.69 15.98 11.21
CA ARG A 1161 11.89 16.63 10.66
C ARG A 1161 13.11 16.46 11.58
N ALA A 1162 14.29 16.26 11.00
CA ALA A 1162 15.60 16.62 11.55
C ALA A 1162 16.40 17.26 10.40
#